data_AF-A0A1V8RG89-F1
#
_entry.id   AF-A0A1V8RG89-F1
#
_cell.length_a   1.000
_cell.length_b   1.000
_cell.length_c   1.000
_cell.angle_alpha   90.00
_cell.angle_beta   90.00
_cell.angle_gamma   90.00
#
_symmetry.space_group_name_H-M   'P 1'
#
loop_
_entity.id
_entity.type
_entity.pdbx_description
1 polymer ?
#
loop_
_entity_poly.entity_id
_entity_poly.type
_entity_poly.pdbx_seq_one_letter_code
_entity_poly.pdbx_strand_id
1 'polypeptide(L)'
;MTVPSKGRQWKRCGIYCIYAKYGHVARYVDYFLSKLVKSLDQLVIVANGELDADSRKRLERFADRIIVRENKGLDIAAYRQALLSIGWSKLAAYDEVICLNDTILGPVFPFSEMFETMDGKNVDFWGITAYPHDVAFGEEIPTHLQSYWHAYRKSLITSKAFQRYWETMPVYEDYAEATRKHEMTFTKRFADLGFTWASYIDYDKYRSRSTYPMLYDPVSLIRDDRCPVFKKRSFFVEYQYYFNQTAGQPGMELLEYLRRHTDYDTDLIWDAVLPAYNIADIAKAVHLNYVLPTRTVNPREDGDAPVRSAFIYHVYFLDLLDQTLGYLANLPEDTDLYITTNESKIDDIRKAMDKRGFTHTVDFIPVQNRGRDVSALLVGAKDVVLGGKYDVVGFAHDKKSGQNQQNGHQGTETEGFAYKLLENTLGSKDYVRNILTLFANNPRLGMATPPPPIHALYFAHTVPHDWGINFDITKDLLENKLHIHVPLDERKPSVSAIGSCYWFRVEALKPLYEYGWRYEDFLPEGKMGVDGTISHAIERANGYIAQSQGYYPAWVMSDKYARIEVDSLYYTAQGFMDTTSGVRRGESVMESLGSLRSSLTFVGRLRRTTHLALGKVFRAVTYPLPKPMQSRLRKAAWVPIRTAYAVLKKVRSGLHR
;
A
#
# COMPACT_ATOMS: atom_id res chain seq x y z
N MET A 1 35.15 -30.31 -25.21
CA MET A 1 35.54 -29.12 -24.43
C MET A 1 36.02 -28.05 -25.39
N THR A 2 35.10 -27.21 -25.86
CA THR A 2 35.42 -25.97 -26.57
C THR A 2 35.44 -24.87 -25.53
N VAL A 3 36.61 -24.24 -25.35
CA VAL A 3 36.79 -23.07 -24.49
C VAL A 3 35.88 -21.96 -25.02
N PRO A 4 34.94 -21.39 -24.24
CA PRO A 4 34.18 -20.24 -24.69
C PRO A 4 35.15 -19.12 -25.01
N SER A 5 35.08 -18.56 -26.22
CA SER A 5 35.82 -17.35 -26.54
C SER A 5 35.47 -16.29 -25.49
N LYS A 6 36.49 -15.69 -24.85
CA LYS A 6 36.27 -14.52 -23.99
C LYS A 6 35.56 -13.48 -24.85
N GLY A 7 34.25 -13.33 -24.64
CA GLY A 7 33.45 -12.32 -25.31
C GLY A 7 34.05 -10.94 -25.10
N ARG A 8 33.78 -10.01 -26.02
CA ARG A 8 34.13 -8.59 -25.87
C ARG A 8 33.71 -8.11 -24.48
N GLN A 9 34.65 -7.57 -23.71
CA GLN A 9 34.33 -6.93 -22.43
C GLN A 9 33.72 -5.55 -22.73
N TRP A 10 32.45 -5.37 -22.37
CA TRP A 10 31.73 -4.11 -22.54
C TRP A 10 32.10 -3.11 -21.44
N LYS A 11 32.45 -1.89 -21.82
CA LYS A 11 32.66 -0.79 -20.88
C LYS A 11 31.36 -0.04 -20.60
N ARG A 12 30.87 -0.05 -19.36
CA ARG A 12 29.57 0.52 -18.99
C ARG A 12 29.66 1.60 -17.90
N CYS A 13 28.93 2.69 -18.10
CA CYS A 13 28.74 3.74 -17.10
C CYS A 13 27.27 3.76 -16.64
N GLY A 14 27.02 3.57 -15.35
CA GLY A 14 25.69 3.70 -14.74
C GLY A 14 25.42 5.12 -14.22
N ILE A 15 24.19 5.59 -14.38
CA ILE A 15 23.65 6.82 -13.81
C ILE A 15 22.37 6.45 -13.05
N TYR A 16 22.46 6.31 -11.73
CA TYR A 16 21.36 5.87 -10.89
C TYR A 16 20.68 7.03 -10.17
N CYS A 17 19.40 7.25 -10.46
CA CYS A 17 18.58 8.27 -9.80
C CYS A 17 17.82 7.68 -8.61
N ILE A 18 18.00 8.27 -7.43
CA ILE A 18 17.30 7.89 -6.20
C ILE A 18 16.48 9.08 -5.71
N TYR A 19 15.28 8.83 -5.20
CA TYR A 19 14.49 9.84 -4.51
C TYR A 19 14.61 9.67 -2.98
N ALA A 20 15.38 10.56 -2.35
CA ALA A 20 15.62 10.56 -0.91
C ALA A 20 14.86 11.73 -0.24
N LYS A 21 13.53 11.60 -0.15
CA LYS A 21 12.63 12.66 0.34
C LYS A 21 12.98 13.16 1.74
N TYR A 22 13.42 12.27 2.63
CA TYR A 22 13.72 12.54 4.04
C TYR A 22 15.19 12.32 4.39
N GLY A 23 16.10 12.43 3.40
CA GLY A 23 17.53 12.17 3.62
C GLY A 23 17.92 10.70 3.64
N HIS A 24 17.01 9.81 4.06
CA HIS A 24 17.29 8.38 4.23
C HIS A 24 17.07 7.56 2.95
N VAL A 25 17.99 6.62 2.69
CA VAL A 25 17.93 5.67 1.56
C VAL A 25 17.68 4.26 2.09
N ALA A 26 16.62 3.59 1.63
CA ALA A 26 16.29 2.24 2.11
C ALA A 26 17.35 1.18 1.76
N ARG A 27 17.46 0.14 2.60
CA ARG A 27 18.49 -0.91 2.52
C ARG A 27 18.49 -1.70 1.20
N TYR A 28 17.34 -1.83 0.53
CA TYR A 28 17.27 -2.52 -0.77
C TYR A 28 18.19 -1.91 -1.83
N VAL A 29 18.50 -0.61 -1.72
CA VAL A 29 19.41 0.07 -2.64
C VAL A 29 20.82 -0.51 -2.53
N ASP A 30 21.30 -0.81 -1.33
CA ASP A 30 22.61 -1.43 -1.12
C ASP A 30 22.67 -2.82 -1.77
N TYR A 31 21.60 -3.62 -1.57
CA TYR A 31 21.49 -4.93 -2.21
C TYR A 31 21.49 -4.79 -3.74
N PHE A 32 20.64 -3.93 -4.29
CA PHE A 32 20.53 -3.68 -5.73
C PHE A 32 21.87 -3.24 -6.34
N LEU A 33 22.52 -2.24 -5.74
CA LEU A 33 23.79 -1.71 -6.22
C LEU A 33 24.92 -2.73 -6.10
N SER A 34 25.00 -3.50 -5.01
CA SER A 34 26.04 -4.53 -4.84
C SER A 34 26.05 -5.59 -5.94
N LYS A 35 24.90 -5.81 -6.60
CA LYS A 35 24.75 -6.72 -7.72
C LYS A 35 24.97 -6.01 -9.04
N LEU A 36 24.46 -4.77 -9.20
CA LEU A 36 24.56 -3.99 -10.43
C LEU A 36 26.02 -3.60 -10.75
N VAL A 37 26.79 -3.13 -9.77
CA VAL A 37 28.16 -2.63 -10.00
C VAL A 37 29.11 -3.69 -10.55
N LYS A 38 28.78 -4.98 -10.43
CA LYS A 38 29.54 -6.07 -11.05
C LYS A 38 29.53 -6.02 -12.58
N SER A 39 28.58 -5.30 -13.17
CA SER A 39 28.42 -5.13 -14.61
C SER A 39 28.78 -3.72 -15.09
N LEU A 40 29.28 -2.85 -14.20
CA LEU A 40 29.62 -1.45 -14.47
C LEU A 40 31.10 -1.17 -14.23
N ASP A 41 31.68 -0.30 -15.05
CA ASP A 41 33.03 0.24 -14.84
C ASP A 41 32.99 1.54 -14.02
N GLN A 42 31.89 2.30 -14.13
CA GLN A 42 31.64 3.49 -13.34
C GLN A 42 30.16 3.59 -12.95
N LEU A 43 29.90 4.17 -11.78
CA LEU A 43 28.58 4.49 -11.29
C LEU A 43 28.53 5.94 -10.76
N VAL A 44 27.66 6.74 -11.35
CA VAL A 44 27.25 8.04 -10.82
C VAL A 44 25.87 7.89 -10.19
N ILE A 45 25.74 8.30 -8.93
CA ILE A 45 24.45 8.36 -8.24
C ILE A 45 23.97 9.80 -8.20
N VAL A 46 22.69 10.01 -8.52
CA VAL A 46 22.01 11.29 -8.37
C VAL A 46 20.90 11.14 -7.32
N ALA A 47 21.07 11.78 -6.17
CA ALA A 47 20.06 11.82 -5.12
C ALA A 47 19.20 13.07 -5.29
N ASN A 48 17.94 12.89 -5.64
CA ASN A 48 16.91 13.93 -5.63
C ASN A 48 16.37 14.08 -4.20
N GLY A 49 16.55 15.26 -3.60
CA GLY A 49 16.18 15.54 -2.21
C GLY A 49 17.42 15.80 -1.35
N GLU A 50 17.40 15.26 -0.14
CA GLU A 50 18.51 15.35 0.82
C GLU A 50 19.18 13.99 0.96
N LEU A 51 20.38 13.96 1.55
CA LEU A 51 21.08 12.70 1.82
C LEU A 51 21.77 12.77 3.17
N ASP A 52 21.30 11.94 4.12
CA ASP A 52 21.90 11.85 5.44
C ASP A 52 23.32 11.25 5.38
N ALA A 53 24.08 11.42 6.47
CA ALA A 53 25.49 11.02 6.52
C ALA A 53 25.68 9.51 6.36
N ASP A 54 24.80 8.70 6.95
CA ASP A 54 24.88 7.24 6.91
C ASP A 54 24.57 6.69 5.52
N SER A 55 23.52 7.21 4.89
CA SER A 55 23.11 6.89 3.51
C SER A 55 24.18 7.32 2.52
N ARG A 56 24.77 8.52 2.68
CA ARG A 56 25.93 8.96 1.89
C ARG A 56 27.08 7.96 1.99
N LYS A 57 27.53 7.64 3.21
CA LYS A 57 28.64 6.72 3.45
C LYS A 57 28.37 5.33 2.86
N ARG A 58 27.14 4.84 2.94
CA ARG A 58 26.74 3.56 2.34
C ARG A 58 26.79 3.57 0.82
N LEU A 59 26.38 4.67 0.19
CA LEU A 59 26.39 4.82 -1.28
C LEU A 59 27.80 5.04 -1.85
N GLU A 60 28.70 5.71 -1.12
CA GLU A 60 30.10 5.94 -1.54
C GLU A 60 30.90 4.64 -1.72
N ARG A 61 30.43 3.52 -1.13
CA ARG A 61 31.01 2.19 -1.36
C ARG A 61 30.81 1.67 -2.80
N PHE A 62 29.82 2.22 -3.50
CA PHE A 62 29.41 1.75 -4.83
C PHE A 62 29.65 2.79 -5.92
N ALA A 63 29.54 4.08 -5.59
CA ALA A 63 29.55 5.17 -6.56
C ALA A 63 30.89 5.88 -6.63
N ASP A 64 31.37 6.12 -7.85
CA ASP A 64 32.53 6.98 -8.10
C ASP A 64 32.21 8.46 -7.84
N ARG A 65 30.93 8.83 -7.98
CA ARG A 65 30.47 10.20 -7.78
C ARG A 65 29.01 10.23 -7.32
N ILE A 66 28.74 11.06 -6.32
CA ILE A 66 27.38 11.34 -5.84
C ILE A 66 27.03 12.80 -6.12
N ILE A 67 25.90 13.04 -6.75
CA ILE A 67 25.33 14.36 -7.00
C ILE A 67 24.05 14.48 -6.16
N VAL A 68 23.99 15.47 -5.27
CA VAL A 68 22.76 15.78 -4.52
C VAL A 68 22.12 17.01 -5.14
N ARG A 69 20.81 16.97 -5.35
CA ARG A 69 20.06 18.05 -6.01
C ARG A 69 18.63 18.14 -5.49
N GLU A 70 18.00 19.31 -5.65
CA GLU A 70 16.56 19.45 -5.42
C GLU A 70 15.76 18.51 -6.31
N ASN A 71 14.64 17.99 -5.79
CA ASN A 71 13.71 17.14 -6.55
C ASN A 71 12.83 17.95 -7.54
N LYS A 72 13.46 18.71 -8.44
CA LYS A 72 12.81 19.45 -9.54
C LYS A 72 13.15 18.78 -10.87
N GLY A 73 12.17 18.57 -11.74
CA GLY A 73 12.41 17.87 -13.01
C GLY A 73 12.48 16.35 -12.93
N LEU A 74 12.22 15.77 -11.75
CA LEU A 74 12.21 14.33 -11.48
C LEU A 74 13.52 13.64 -11.91
N ASP A 75 13.43 12.36 -12.28
CA ASP A 75 14.53 11.52 -12.73
C ASP A 75 15.13 12.00 -14.06
N ILE A 76 14.31 12.50 -14.97
CA ILE A 76 14.76 13.05 -16.27
C ILE A 76 15.78 14.18 -16.07
N ALA A 77 15.51 15.12 -15.17
CA ALA A 77 16.45 16.21 -14.89
C ALA A 77 17.71 15.71 -14.16
N ALA A 78 17.59 14.65 -13.35
CA ALA A 78 18.73 13.99 -12.72
C ALA A 78 19.65 13.35 -13.77
N TYR A 79 19.08 12.59 -14.71
CA TYR A 79 19.83 12.02 -15.84
C TYR A 79 20.50 13.11 -16.68
N ARG A 80 19.76 14.18 -17.02
CA ARG A 80 20.30 15.32 -17.76
C ARG A 80 21.51 15.94 -17.05
N GLN A 81 21.39 16.22 -15.75
CA GLN A 81 22.48 16.82 -14.98
C GLN A 81 23.71 15.90 -14.95
N ALA A 82 23.52 14.61 -14.71
CA ALA A 82 24.62 13.64 -14.70
C ALA A 82 25.31 13.56 -16.07
N LEU A 83 24.55 13.35 -17.16
CA LEU A 83 25.07 13.27 -18.53
C LEU A 83 25.90 14.50 -18.91
N LEU A 84 25.36 15.70 -18.69
CA LEU A 84 26.04 16.95 -19.01
C LEU A 84 27.28 17.18 -18.13
N SER A 85 27.23 16.77 -16.85
CA SER A 85 28.36 16.94 -15.93
C SER A 85 29.51 15.96 -16.18
N ILE A 86 29.22 14.76 -16.68
CA ILE A 86 30.25 13.79 -17.13
C ILE A 86 30.84 14.29 -18.45
N GLY A 87 29.99 14.80 -19.33
CA GLY A 87 30.36 15.40 -20.62
C GLY A 87 30.48 14.37 -21.74
N TRP A 88 30.07 14.77 -22.95
CA TRP A 88 29.95 13.89 -24.11
C TRP A 88 31.26 13.19 -24.51
N SER A 89 32.40 13.86 -24.34
CA SER A 89 33.72 13.29 -24.66
C SER A 89 34.04 12.08 -23.78
N LYS A 90 33.76 12.15 -22.47
CA LYS A 90 33.95 11.02 -21.55
C LYS A 90 32.92 9.94 -21.79
N LEU A 91 31.65 10.31 -22.00
CA LEU A 91 30.58 9.35 -22.30
C LEU A 91 30.87 8.53 -23.57
N ALA A 92 31.51 9.13 -24.58
CA ALA A 92 31.90 8.43 -25.81
C ALA A 92 33.02 7.38 -25.63
N ALA A 93 33.65 7.31 -24.45
CA ALA A 93 34.64 6.27 -24.12
C ALA A 93 34.00 4.95 -23.69
N TYR A 94 32.74 4.98 -23.27
CA TYR A 94 31.97 3.79 -22.89
C TYR A 94 31.32 3.15 -24.12
N ASP A 95 31.14 1.83 -24.07
CA ASP A 95 30.32 1.11 -25.03
C ASP A 95 28.83 1.37 -24.76
N GLU A 96 28.47 1.55 -23.48
CA GLU A 96 27.09 1.77 -23.03
C GLU A 96 27.01 2.71 -21.82
N VAL A 97 25.99 3.60 -21.80
CA VAL A 97 25.63 4.43 -20.65
C VAL A 97 24.21 4.10 -20.24
N ILE A 98 24.02 3.75 -18.97
CA ILE A 98 22.74 3.26 -18.44
C ILE A 98 22.16 4.30 -17.50
N CYS A 99 20.99 4.84 -17.83
CA CYS A 99 20.17 5.65 -16.93
C CYS A 99 19.08 4.76 -16.31
N LEU A 100 19.01 4.72 -14.98
CA LEU A 100 18.02 3.93 -14.25
C LEU A 100 17.60 4.62 -12.95
N ASN A 101 16.41 4.30 -12.43
CA ASN A 101 15.88 4.90 -11.21
C ASN A 101 15.45 3.87 -10.16
N ASP A 102 15.16 4.36 -8.97
CA ASP A 102 14.80 3.59 -7.78
C ASP A 102 13.32 3.13 -7.73
N THR A 103 12.58 3.21 -8.85
CA THR A 103 11.18 2.77 -8.93
C THR A 103 11.01 1.25 -9.11
N ILE A 104 12.13 0.53 -9.20
CA ILE A 104 12.21 -0.92 -9.33
C ILE A 104 12.98 -1.52 -8.16
N LEU A 105 12.68 -2.79 -7.85
CA LEU A 105 13.43 -3.62 -6.90
C LEU A 105 13.98 -4.85 -7.61
N GLY A 106 14.95 -5.48 -6.96
CA GLY A 106 15.68 -6.62 -7.46
C GLY A 106 17.16 -6.51 -7.06
N PRO A 107 18.07 -7.19 -7.76
CA PRO A 107 17.73 -8.22 -8.73
C PRO A 107 17.17 -9.50 -8.07
N VAL A 108 16.16 -10.10 -8.69
CA VAL A 108 15.69 -11.48 -8.43
C VAL A 108 16.62 -12.48 -9.10
N PHE A 109 17.02 -12.20 -10.34
CA PHE A 109 18.02 -12.96 -11.09
C PHE A 109 19.26 -12.09 -11.39
N PRO A 110 20.47 -12.66 -11.47
CA PRO A 110 21.68 -11.90 -11.73
C PRO A 110 21.57 -11.00 -12.96
N PHE A 111 21.96 -9.73 -12.83
CA PHE A 111 21.97 -8.80 -13.97
C PHE A 111 22.85 -9.28 -15.13
N SER A 112 23.86 -10.13 -14.86
CA SER A 112 24.73 -10.70 -15.89
C SER A 112 23.94 -11.43 -16.98
N GLU A 113 22.87 -12.16 -16.65
CA GLU A 113 22.07 -12.90 -17.64
C GLU A 113 21.38 -11.93 -18.64
N MET A 114 20.84 -10.84 -18.11
CA MET A 114 20.23 -9.78 -18.92
C MET A 114 21.27 -9.08 -19.79
N PHE A 115 22.42 -8.71 -19.21
CA PHE A 115 23.50 -8.07 -19.96
C PHE A 115 24.06 -8.97 -21.06
N GLU A 116 24.34 -10.24 -20.78
CA GLU A 116 24.83 -11.21 -21.79
C GLU A 116 23.85 -11.35 -22.96
N THR A 117 22.55 -11.40 -22.67
CA THR A 117 21.51 -11.44 -23.71
C THR A 117 21.52 -10.17 -24.56
N MET A 118 21.60 -9.00 -23.93
CA MET A 118 21.55 -7.73 -24.63
C MET A 118 22.84 -7.41 -25.38
N ASP A 119 23.99 -7.85 -24.88
CA ASP A 119 25.30 -7.73 -25.55
C ASP A 119 25.31 -8.42 -26.92
N GLY A 120 24.54 -9.50 -27.07
CA GLY A 120 24.37 -10.22 -28.34
C GLY A 120 23.44 -9.53 -29.35
N LYS A 121 22.64 -8.54 -28.94
CA LYS A 121 21.71 -7.83 -29.85
C LYS A 121 22.41 -6.64 -30.49
N ASN A 122 22.26 -6.44 -31.80
CA ASN A 122 22.78 -5.26 -32.50
C ASN A 122 21.72 -4.14 -32.53
N VAL A 123 21.67 -3.34 -31.46
CA VAL A 123 20.77 -2.19 -31.29
C VAL A 123 21.52 -0.95 -30.83
N ASP A 124 20.95 0.24 -31.01
CA ASP A 124 21.54 1.51 -30.57
C ASP A 124 21.15 1.90 -29.14
N PHE A 125 20.01 1.42 -28.66
CA PHE A 125 19.57 1.59 -27.28
C PHE A 125 18.57 0.51 -26.85
N TRP A 126 18.44 0.26 -25.55
CA TRP A 126 17.54 -0.76 -25.04
C TRP A 126 17.03 -0.49 -23.62
N GLY A 127 15.99 -1.22 -23.22
CA GLY A 127 15.40 -1.18 -21.88
C GLY A 127 14.99 -2.57 -21.39
N ILE A 128 14.59 -2.72 -20.13
CA ILE A 128 14.17 -4.04 -19.62
C ILE A 128 12.83 -4.45 -20.25
N THR A 129 11.86 -3.55 -20.24
CA THR A 129 10.53 -3.76 -20.84
C THR A 129 10.15 -2.59 -21.75
N ALA A 130 9.17 -2.84 -22.62
CA ALA A 130 8.53 -1.81 -23.42
C ALA A 130 7.01 -1.82 -23.18
N TYR A 131 6.40 -0.65 -23.28
CA TYR A 131 4.96 -0.49 -23.36
C TYR A 131 4.53 -0.62 -24.83
N PRO A 132 3.63 -1.55 -25.19
CA PRO A 132 3.16 -1.71 -26.57
C PRO A 132 2.29 -0.53 -26.99
N HIS A 133 2.18 -0.29 -28.31
CA HIS A 133 1.27 0.71 -28.85
C HIS A 133 -0.16 0.52 -28.32
N ASP A 134 -0.76 1.61 -27.85
CA ASP A 134 -2.08 1.66 -27.22
C ASP A 134 -2.81 2.96 -27.57
N VAL A 135 -4.13 2.99 -27.37
CA VAL A 135 -4.95 4.20 -27.50
C VAL A 135 -5.68 4.44 -26.18
N ALA A 136 -5.10 5.29 -25.33
CA ALA A 136 -5.68 5.62 -24.03
C ALA A 136 -6.19 7.07 -24.02
N PHE A 137 -7.38 7.28 -23.46
CA PHE A 137 -8.01 8.61 -23.36
C PHE A 137 -8.14 9.38 -24.69
N GLY A 138 -8.13 8.67 -25.82
CA GLY A 138 -8.18 9.27 -27.16
C GLY A 138 -6.84 9.84 -27.66
N GLU A 139 -5.74 9.53 -26.99
CA GLU A 139 -4.36 9.83 -27.41
C GLU A 139 -3.69 8.53 -27.88
N GLU A 140 -2.96 8.60 -29.00
CA GLU A 140 -2.10 7.49 -29.44
C GLU A 140 -0.84 7.44 -28.58
N ILE A 141 -0.60 6.28 -27.99
CA ILE A 141 0.60 5.97 -27.23
C ILE A 141 1.46 5.08 -28.12
N PRO A 142 2.59 5.56 -28.66
CA PRO A 142 3.45 4.73 -29.47
C PRO A 142 4.14 3.67 -28.60
N THR A 143 4.60 2.59 -29.21
CA THR A 143 5.46 1.62 -28.51
C THR A 143 6.73 2.32 -28.00
N HIS A 144 7.05 2.15 -26.72
CA HIS A 144 8.21 2.81 -26.12
C HIS A 144 8.83 2.01 -24.98
N LEU A 145 10.14 2.19 -24.78
CA LEU A 145 10.86 1.67 -23.62
C LEU A 145 10.49 2.45 -22.37
N GLN A 146 10.47 1.77 -21.24
CA GLN A 146 10.09 2.39 -19.98
C GLN A 146 11.29 3.07 -19.30
N SER A 147 11.07 4.29 -18.80
CA SER A 147 12.13 5.23 -18.36
C SER A 147 12.94 4.80 -17.13
N TYR A 148 12.47 3.77 -16.41
CA TYR A 148 13.16 3.25 -15.23
C TYR A 148 14.45 2.51 -15.56
N TRP A 149 14.66 2.15 -16.84
CA TRP A 149 15.91 1.59 -17.35
C TRP A 149 16.08 1.91 -18.83
N HIS A 150 17.07 2.73 -19.14
CA HIS A 150 17.53 2.98 -20.49
C HIS A 150 19.04 2.79 -20.60
N ALA A 151 19.44 1.91 -21.50
CA ALA A 151 20.83 1.72 -21.88
C ALA A 151 21.05 2.31 -23.27
N TYR A 152 21.91 3.32 -23.35
CA TYR A 152 22.28 4.00 -24.60
C TYR A 152 23.63 3.49 -25.05
N ARG A 153 23.75 2.99 -26.28
CA ARG A 153 25.04 2.57 -26.81
C ARG A 153 25.80 3.73 -27.41
N LYS A 154 27.10 3.51 -27.60
CA LYS A 154 28.03 4.49 -28.18
C LYS A 154 27.52 5.12 -29.49
N SER A 155 26.85 4.36 -30.35
CA SER A 155 26.25 4.87 -31.60
C SER A 155 25.23 5.98 -31.35
N LEU A 156 24.37 5.82 -30.35
CA LEU A 156 23.39 6.83 -29.99
C LEU A 156 24.02 7.99 -29.21
N ILE A 157 24.86 7.70 -28.21
CA ILE A 157 25.52 8.71 -27.34
C ILE A 157 26.36 9.70 -28.14
N THR A 158 27.06 9.22 -29.17
CA THR A 158 27.93 10.07 -30.00
C THR A 158 27.15 10.87 -31.04
N SER A 159 25.86 10.59 -31.24
CA SER A 159 25.02 11.31 -32.18
C SER A 159 24.70 12.73 -31.72
N LYS A 160 24.73 13.69 -32.66
CA LYS A 160 24.32 15.08 -32.37
C LYS A 160 22.84 15.20 -32.01
N ALA A 161 22.00 14.31 -32.54
CA ALA A 161 20.59 14.28 -32.20
C ALA A 161 20.36 13.96 -30.72
N PHE A 162 21.07 12.98 -30.16
CA PHE A 162 20.98 12.62 -28.75
C PHE A 162 21.58 13.69 -27.84
N GLN A 163 22.75 14.24 -28.19
CA GLN A 163 23.38 15.31 -27.42
C GLN A 163 22.46 16.53 -27.31
N ARG A 164 21.95 17.00 -28.45
CA ARG A 164 21.01 18.14 -28.51
C ARG A 164 19.71 17.85 -27.74
N TYR A 165 19.22 16.62 -27.78
CA TYR A 165 18.02 16.23 -27.05
C TYR A 165 18.15 16.53 -25.56
N TRP A 166 19.23 16.09 -24.92
CA TRP A 166 19.49 16.33 -23.50
C TRP A 166 19.90 17.77 -23.20
N GLU A 167 20.68 18.42 -24.07
CA GLU A 167 21.10 19.81 -23.89
C GLU A 167 19.91 20.77 -23.85
N THR A 168 18.94 20.57 -24.75
CA THR A 168 17.78 21.45 -24.93
C THR A 168 16.53 21.01 -24.16
N MET A 169 16.60 19.89 -23.43
CA MET A 169 15.47 19.35 -22.70
C MET A 169 14.98 20.32 -21.61
N PRO A 170 13.68 20.67 -21.60
CA PRO A 170 13.13 21.53 -20.56
C PRO A 170 13.04 20.77 -19.23
N VAL A 171 13.00 21.52 -18.13
CA VAL A 171 12.68 20.97 -16.81
C VAL A 171 11.17 20.83 -16.73
N TYR A 172 10.67 19.59 -16.56
CA TYR A 172 9.25 19.32 -16.37
C TYR A 172 8.87 19.44 -14.89
N GLU A 173 7.75 20.08 -14.58
CA GLU A 173 7.32 20.25 -13.18
C GLU A 173 6.41 19.10 -12.71
N ASP A 174 5.75 18.40 -13.63
CA ASP A 174 4.79 17.34 -13.31
C ASP A 174 5.13 15.97 -13.92
N TYR A 175 4.80 14.90 -13.18
CA TYR A 175 5.08 13.51 -13.56
C TYR A 175 4.38 13.10 -14.86
N ALA A 176 3.16 13.57 -15.10
CA ALA A 176 2.39 13.21 -16.28
C ALA A 176 2.98 13.86 -17.55
N GLU A 177 3.45 15.09 -17.45
CA GLU A 177 4.15 15.81 -18.51
C GLU A 177 5.51 15.19 -18.80
N ALA A 178 6.29 14.87 -17.76
CA ALA A 178 7.53 14.10 -17.89
C ALA A 178 7.30 12.79 -18.65
N THR A 179 6.30 12.01 -18.23
CA THR A 179 5.93 10.74 -18.89
C THR A 179 5.52 10.97 -20.35
N ARG A 180 4.64 11.94 -20.61
CA ARG A 180 4.11 12.21 -21.96
C ARG A 180 5.14 12.79 -22.92
N LYS A 181 6.02 13.67 -22.45
CA LYS A 181 6.96 14.42 -23.31
C LYS A 181 8.34 13.77 -23.39
N HIS A 182 8.70 12.90 -22.47
CA HIS A 182 9.94 12.13 -22.51
C HIS A 182 9.65 10.64 -22.74
N GLU A 183 9.18 9.91 -21.73
CA GLU A 183 9.07 8.44 -21.75
C GLU A 183 8.29 7.93 -22.98
N MET A 184 7.08 8.45 -23.20
CA MET A 184 6.20 8.01 -24.29
C MET A 184 6.70 8.38 -25.68
N THR A 185 7.61 9.34 -25.82
CA THR A 185 8.05 9.83 -27.15
C THR A 185 9.50 9.50 -27.48
N PHE A 186 10.32 9.17 -26.47
CA PHE A 186 11.77 8.98 -26.63
C PHE A 186 12.08 7.90 -27.68
N THR A 187 11.55 6.69 -27.51
CA THR A 187 11.81 5.56 -28.40
C THR A 187 11.39 5.87 -29.83
N LYS A 188 10.15 6.36 -30.02
CA LYS A 188 9.65 6.73 -31.35
C LYS A 188 10.53 7.79 -32.00
N ARG A 189 10.93 8.84 -31.27
CA ARG A 189 11.75 9.93 -31.80
C ARG A 189 13.07 9.43 -32.38
N PHE A 190 13.78 8.55 -31.68
CA PHE A 190 15.07 8.03 -32.16
C PHE A 190 14.89 6.93 -33.21
N ALA A 191 13.82 6.14 -33.14
CA ALA A 191 13.47 5.20 -34.21
C ALA A 191 13.18 5.93 -35.53
N ASP A 192 12.44 7.05 -35.50
CA ASP A 192 12.15 7.90 -36.66
C ASP A 192 13.43 8.54 -37.25
N LEU A 193 14.50 8.65 -36.46
CA LEU A 193 15.84 9.10 -36.89
C LEU A 193 16.73 7.96 -37.42
N GLY A 194 16.21 6.73 -37.49
CA GLY A 194 16.91 5.55 -38.00
C GLY A 194 17.69 4.74 -36.95
N PHE A 195 17.59 5.08 -35.67
CA PHE A 195 18.21 4.28 -34.60
C PHE A 195 17.37 3.04 -34.27
N THR A 196 18.04 1.94 -34.01
CA THR A 196 17.45 0.64 -33.66
C THR A 196 17.36 0.47 -32.14
N TRP A 197 16.35 -0.27 -31.68
CA TRP A 197 16.14 -0.50 -30.25
C TRP A 197 15.54 -1.88 -29.96
N ALA A 198 15.67 -2.33 -28.72
CA ALA A 198 15.04 -3.56 -28.24
C ALA A 198 14.68 -3.45 -26.75
N SER A 199 13.77 -4.31 -26.29
CA SER A 199 13.63 -4.64 -24.87
C SER A 199 14.30 -5.99 -24.56
N TYR A 200 14.72 -6.17 -23.31
CA TYR A 200 15.19 -7.48 -22.82
C TYR A 200 14.05 -8.48 -22.83
N ILE A 201 12.95 -8.15 -22.14
CA ILE A 201 11.70 -8.88 -22.17
C ILE A 201 11.00 -8.55 -23.48
N ASP A 202 10.62 -9.57 -24.25
CA ASP A 202 9.82 -9.38 -25.45
C ASP A 202 8.41 -8.87 -25.07
N TYR A 203 8.14 -7.60 -25.36
CA TYR A 203 6.86 -6.98 -25.02
C TYR A 203 5.72 -7.50 -25.91
N ASP A 204 6.01 -7.97 -27.13
CA ASP A 204 5.00 -8.47 -28.06
C ASP A 204 4.40 -9.80 -27.55
N LYS A 205 5.18 -10.61 -26.80
CA LYS A 205 4.69 -11.81 -26.08
C LYS A 205 3.51 -11.51 -25.15
N TYR A 206 3.50 -10.33 -24.50
CA TYR A 206 2.49 -9.95 -23.50
C TYR A 206 1.42 -9.01 -24.01
N ARG A 207 1.62 -8.41 -25.19
CA ARG A 207 0.78 -7.34 -25.74
C ARG A 207 -0.70 -7.69 -25.84
N SER A 208 -1.03 -8.96 -26.13
CA SER A 208 -2.42 -9.42 -26.24
C SER A 208 -3.14 -9.51 -24.89
N ARG A 209 -2.39 -9.61 -23.79
CA ARG A 209 -2.92 -9.78 -22.43
C ARG A 209 -2.89 -8.48 -21.63
N SER A 210 -1.80 -7.72 -21.73
CA SER A 210 -1.61 -6.52 -20.93
C SER A 210 -0.70 -5.52 -21.62
N THR A 211 -1.08 -4.24 -21.56
CA THR A 211 -0.20 -3.14 -21.98
C THR A 211 0.85 -2.81 -20.92
N TYR A 212 0.71 -3.29 -19.68
CA TYR A 212 1.69 -3.03 -18.62
C TYR A 212 1.92 -4.27 -17.73
N PRO A 213 2.60 -5.32 -18.26
CA PRO A 213 2.79 -6.58 -17.53
C PRO A 213 3.61 -6.42 -16.25
N MET A 214 4.52 -5.45 -16.16
CA MET A 214 5.27 -5.17 -14.92
C MET A 214 4.37 -4.79 -13.72
N LEU A 215 3.14 -4.34 -13.97
CA LEU A 215 2.16 -4.04 -12.94
C LEU A 215 1.08 -5.11 -12.84
N TYR A 216 0.58 -5.61 -13.97
CA TYR A 216 -0.60 -6.50 -14.00
C TYR A 216 -0.28 -7.98 -14.12
N ASP A 217 0.94 -8.36 -14.53
CA ASP A 217 1.39 -9.75 -14.68
C ASP A 217 2.89 -9.92 -14.31
N PRO A 218 3.36 -9.37 -13.17
CA PRO A 218 4.79 -9.34 -12.85
C PRO A 218 5.38 -10.73 -12.60
N VAL A 219 4.58 -11.67 -12.09
CA VAL A 219 5.02 -13.05 -11.82
C VAL A 219 5.43 -13.76 -13.11
N SER A 220 4.65 -13.60 -14.19
CA SER A 220 5.00 -14.22 -15.48
C SER A 220 6.30 -13.64 -16.05
N LEU A 221 6.57 -12.34 -15.88
CA LEU A 221 7.83 -11.74 -16.32
C LEU A 221 9.04 -12.33 -15.60
N ILE A 222 8.93 -12.51 -14.27
CA ILE A 222 10.00 -13.08 -13.46
C ILE A 222 10.16 -14.57 -13.78
N ARG A 223 9.08 -15.35 -13.67
CA ARG A 223 9.10 -16.81 -13.82
C ARG A 223 9.51 -17.25 -15.23
N ASP A 224 8.89 -16.68 -16.26
CA ASP A 224 8.95 -17.23 -17.62
C ASP A 224 10.09 -16.61 -18.45
N ASP A 225 10.43 -15.34 -18.19
CA ASP A 225 11.44 -14.60 -18.97
C ASP A 225 12.62 -14.10 -18.13
N ARG A 226 12.72 -14.57 -16.88
CA ARG A 226 13.82 -14.27 -15.97
C ARG A 226 14.06 -12.76 -15.83
N CYS A 227 12.98 -11.97 -15.77
CA CYS A 227 13.08 -10.53 -15.53
C CYS A 227 13.78 -10.30 -14.19
N PRO A 228 14.92 -9.58 -14.16
CA PRO A 228 15.68 -9.44 -12.93
C PRO A 228 14.98 -8.49 -11.94
N VAL A 229 14.01 -7.70 -12.38
CA VAL A 229 13.44 -6.62 -11.56
C VAL A 229 11.92 -6.63 -11.59
N PHE A 230 11.32 -6.01 -10.58
CA PHE A 230 9.88 -5.79 -10.47
C PHE A 230 9.57 -4.37 -10.00
N LYS A 231 8.33 -3.92 -10.16
CA LYS A 231 7.95 -2.56 -9.78
C LYS A 231 7.71 -2.43 -8.28
N LYS A 232 8.39 -1.46 -7.65
CA LYS A 232 8.12 -1.04 -6.26
C LYS A 232 6.64 -0.71 -6.06
N ARG A 233 6.05 -0.09 -7.09
CA ARG A 233 4.64 0.32 -7.13
C ARG A 233 3.67 -0.83 -6.91
N SER A 234 4.02 -2.07 -7.22
CA SER A 234 3.14 -3.22 -7.05
C SER A 234 2.66 -3.43 -5.60
N PHE A 235 3.38 -2.87 -4.62
CA PHE A 235 3.11 -3.01 -3.18
C PHE A 235 2.47 -1.78 -2.53
N PHE A 236 2.09 -0.75 -3.31
CA PHE A 236 1.35 0.42 -2.82
C PHE A 236 0.49 1.09 -3.91
N VAL A 237 0.25 0.40 -5.02
CA VAL A 237 -0.54 0.95 -6.12
C VAL A 237 -1.97 1.23 -5.66
N GLU A 238 -2.54 2.36 -6.08
CA GLU A 238 -3.95 2.61 -5.81
C GLU A 238 -4.80 1.49 -6.41
N TYR A 239 -5.67 0.91 -5.57
CA TYR A 239 -6.40 -0.31 -5.90
C TYR A 239 -7.22 -0.22 -7.20
N GLN A 240 -7.66 0.98 -7.58
CA GLN A 240 -8.38 1.22 -8.84
C GLN A 240 -7.63 0.78 -10.10
N TYR A 241 -6.29 0.78 -10.08
CA TYR A 241 -5.49 0.33 -11.22
C TYR A 241 -5.62 -1.18 -11.40
N TYR A 242 -5.60 -1.96 -10.31
CA TYR A 242 -5.83 -3.40 -10.37
C TYR A 242 -7.29 -3.73 -10.65
N PHE A 243 -8.22 -3.04 -10.00
CA PHE A 243 -9.65 -3.34 -10.06
C PHE A 243 -10.23 -3.32 -11.48
N ASN A 244 -9.67 -2.49 -12.37
CA ASN A 244 -10.13 -2.38 -13.75
C ASN A 244 -9.46 -3.38 -14.72
N GLN A 245 -8.43 -4.11 -14.26
CA GLN A 245 -7.56 -4.92 -15.14
C GLN A 245 -7.39 -6.37 -14.68
N THR A 246 -7.64 -6.64 -13.39
CA THR A 246 -7.34 -7.92 -12.73
C THR A 246 -8.37 -8.17 -11.62
N ALA A 247 -8.27 -9.30 -10.92
CA ALA A 247 -9.05 -9.55 -9.70
C ALA A 247 -8.47 -8.87 -8.45
N GLY A 248 -7.44 -8.02 -8.59
CA GLY A 248 -6.73 -7.40 -7.47
C GLY A 248 -5.47 -8.15 -7.03
N GLN A 249 -5.25 -9.37 -7.52
CA GLN A 249 -4.24 -10.30 -7.05
C GLN A 249 -2.74 -10.00 -7.37
N PRO A 250 -2.34 -9.19 -8.36
CA PRO A 250 -0.94 -9.16 -8.82
C PRO A 250 0.12 -8.86 -7.75
N GLY A 251 -0.14 -7.91 -6.84
CA GLY A 251 0.80 -7.53 -5.79
C GLY A 251 1.01 -8.63 -4.75
N MET A 252 -0.08 -9.30 -4.36
CA MET A 252 -0.06 -10.44 -3.43
C MET A 252 0.66 -11.64 -4.05
N GLU A 253 0.30 -12.04 -5.27
CA GLU A 253 0.95 -13.16 -5.97
C GLU A 253 2.45 -12.90 -6.21
N LEU A 254 2.83 -11.64 -6.49
CA LEU A 254 4.24 -11.28 -6.61
C LEU A 254 5.00 -11.48 -5.29
N LEU A 255 4.46 -10.99 -4.17
CA LEU A 255 5.09 -11.16 -2.86
C LEU A 255 5.22 -12.65 -2.50
N GLU A 256 4.16 -13.43 -2.70
CA GLU A 256 4.17 -14.87 -2.44
C GLU A 256 5.15 -15.62 -3.33
N TYR A 257 5.20 -15.29 -4.62
CA TYR A 257 6.11 -15.92 -5.56
C TYR A 257 7.57 -15.65 -5.18
N LEU A 258 7.90 -14.40 -4.86
CA LEU A 258 9.25 -14.03 -4.41
C LEU A 258 9.63 -14.81 -3.15
N ARG A 259 8.72 -14.91 -2.16
CA ARG A 259 8.96 -15.62 -0.90
C ARG A 259 9.13 -17.13 -1.07
N ARG A 260 8.32 -17.77 -1.92
CA ARG A 260 8.24 -19.24 -2.01
C ARG A 260 9.10 -19.85 -3.12
N HIS A 261 9.47 -19.06 -4.13
CA HIS A 261 10.08 -19.59 -5.36
C HIS A 261 11.37 -18.89 -5.77
N THR A 262 11.90 -17.98 -4.94
CA THR A 262 13.16 -17.28 -5.21
C THR A 262 13.98 -17.10 -3.95
N ASP A 263 15.27 -16.82 -4.10
CA ASP A 263 16.17 -16.45 -2.98
C ASP A 263 16.13 -14.94 -2.65
N TYR A 264 15.17 -14.20 -3.22
CA TYR A 264 15.05 -12.77 -2.98
C TYR A 264 14.51 -12.50 -1.58
N ASP A 265 15.27 -11.77 -0.78
CA ASP A 265 14.87 -11.35 0.55
C ASP A 265 13.69 -10.35 0.48
N THR A 266 12.49 -10.81 0.85
CA THR A 266 11.27 -9.99 0.80
C THR A 266 11.22 -8.92 1.89
N ASP A 267 12.08 -8.98 2.91
CA ASP A 267 12.21 -7.89 3.89
C ASP A 267 12.72 -6.59 3.25
N LEU A 268 13.45 -6.68 2.14
CA LEU A 268 13.87 -5.52 1.36
C LEU A 268 12.66 -4.77 0.75
N ILE A 269 11.54 -5.45 0.51
CA ILE A 269 10.29 -4.80 0.08
C ILE A 269 9.70 -4.03 1.26
N TRP A 270 9.58 -4.67 2.42
CA TRP A 270 9.01 -4.05 3.63
C TRP A 270 9.79 -2.82 4.08
N ASP A 271 11.13 -2.93 4.12
CA ASP A 271 12.04 -1.83 4.44
C ASP A 271 11.92 -0.66 3.42
N ALA A 272 11.50 -0.94 2.19
CA ALA A 272 11.30 0.07 1.16
C ALA A 272 9.92 0.75 1.24
N VAL A 273 8.87 0.02 1.63
CA VAL A 273 7.49 0.51 1.53
C VAL A 273 6.93 1.05 2.85
N LEU A 274 7.21 0.40 3.98
CA LEU A 274 6.62 0.77 5.27
C LEU A 274 6.99 2.20 5.71
N PRO A 275 8.23 2.70 5.54
CA PRO A 275 8.53 4.08 5.92
C PRO A 275 7.97 5.13 4.94
N ALA A 276 7.68 4.74 3.70
CA ALA A 276 7.53 5.68 2.59
C ALA A 276 6.09 5.84 2.06
N TYR A 277 5.21 4.88 2.30
CA TYR A 277 3.83 4.89 1.79
C TYR A 277 2.80 4.71 2.90
N ASN A 278 1.57 5.18 2.67
CA ASN A 278 0.51 5.05 3.67
C ASN A 278 0.10 3.57 3.81
N ILE A 279 -0.12 3.12 5.05
CA ILE A 279 -0.39 1.70 5.33
C ILE A 279 -1.63 1.15 4.62
N ALA A 280 -2.66 1.98 4.37
CA ALA A 280 -3.85 1.54 3.67
C ALA A 280 -3.59 1.19 2.21
N ASP A 281 -2.64 1.86 1.54
CA ASP A 281 -2.26 1.52 0.18
C ASP A 281 -1.49 0.20 0.15
N ILE A 282 -0.58 0.02 1.11
CA ILE A 282 0.22 -1.20 1.24
C ILE A 282 -0.70 -2.39 1.50
N ALA A 283 -1.55 -2.29 2.53
CA ALA A 283 -2.48 -3.34 2.91
C ALA A 283 -3.42 -3.78 1.78
N LYS A 284 -3.90 -2.83 0.97
CA LYS A 284 -4.77 -3.13 -0.18
C LYS A 284 -4.00 -3.70 -1.38
N ALA A 285 -2.78 -3.25 -1.62
CA ALA A 285 -1.99 -3.68 -2.77
C ALA A 285 -1.55 -5.15 -2.68
N VAL A 286 -1.34 -5.65 -1.46
CA VAL A 286 -0.90 -7.04 -1.20
C VAL A 286 -1.90 -7.88 -0.39
N HIS A 287 -3.13 -7.37 -0.20
CA HIS A 287 -4.22 -8.06 0.52
C HIS A 287 -3.82 -8.55 1.93
N LEU A 288 -3.43 -7.64 2.82
CA LEU A 288 -3.18 -7.93 4.23
C LEU A 288 -4.47 -8.18 5.04
N ASN A 289 -5.36 -8.99 4.47
CA ASN A 289 -6.61 -9.47 5.06
C ASN A 289 -6.55 -11.00 5.10
N TYR A 290 -6.47 -11.57 6.29
CA TYR A 290 -6.34 -13.01 6.48
C TYR A 290 -7.68 -13.64 6.88
N VAL A 291 -7.99 -14.79 6.31
CA VAL A 291 -9.11 -15.64 6.75
C VAL A 291 -8.52 -16.93 7.28
N LEU A 292 -8.76 -17.23 8.56
CA LEU A 292 -8.20 -18.40 9.24
C LEU A 292 -9.30 -19.41 9.61
N PRO A 293 -9.02 -20.72 9.49
CA PRO A 293 -10.01 -21.74 9.80
C PRO A 293 -10.28 -21.84 11.30
N THR A 294 -11.50 -22.22 11.66
CA THR A 294 -11.94 -22.38 13.07
C THR A 294 -11.90 -23.83 13.56
N ARG A 295 -11.68 -24.80 12.67
CA ARG A 295 -11.79 -26.24 12.97
C ARG A 295 -10.57 -27.07 12.55
N THR A 296 -9.55 -26.42 12.01
CA THR A 296 -8.30 -27.04 11.59
C THR A 296 -7.14 -26.12 11.93
N VAL A 297 -5.98 -26.70 12.22
CA VAL A 297 -4.76 -25.94 12.49
C VAL A 297 -3.94 -25.82 11.21
N ASN A 298 -3.53 -24.61 10.88
CA ASN A 298 -2.66 -24.29 9.75
C ASN A 298 -1.26 -24.87 10.01
N PRO A 299 -0.57 -25.33 8.94
CA PRO A 299 0.81 -25.76 9.08
C PRO A 299 1.71 -24.58 9.50
N ARG A 300 2.70 -24.87 10.34
CA ARG A 300 3.84 -23.97 10.58
C ARG A 300 4.89 -24.22 9.51
N GLU A 301 5.58 -23.17 9.08
CA GLU A 301 6.74 -23.31 8.19
C GLU A 301 7.92 -23.90 8.99
N ASP A 302 8.76 -24.73 8.34
CA ASP A 302 9.83 -25.47 9.01
C ASP A 302 10.89 -24.53 9.61
N GLY A 303 11.25 -24.74 10.88
CA GLY A 303 12.29 -23.96 11.57
C GLY A 303 11.80 -22.80 12.45
N ASP A 304 10.51 -22.49 12.42
CA ASP A 304 9.94 -21.42 13.25
C ASP A 304 9.69 -21.89 14.69
N ALA A 305 10.28 -21.17 15.66
CA ALA A 305 10.01 -21.41 17.07
C ALA A 305 8.55 -21.05 17.42
N PRO A 306 7.91 -21.80 18.34
CA PRO A 306 6.62 -21.39 18.87
C PRO A 306 6.71 -19.96 19.46
N VAL A 307 5.76 -19.10 19.08
CA VAL A 307 5.67 -17.74 19.64
C VAL A 307 5.23 -17.83 21.10
N ARG A 308 5.97 -17.17 21.99
CA ARG A 308 5.57 -17.07 23.40
C ARG A 308 4.41 -16.08 23.49
N SER A 309 3.27 -16.51 24.00
CA SER A 309 2.05 -15.72 23.95
C SER A 309 1.39 -15.51 25.31
N ALA A 310 0.77 -14.34 25.44
CA ALA A 310 -0.20 -14.04 26.50
C ALA A 310 -1.48 -13.49 25.91
N PHE A 311 -2.57 -13.61 26.67
CA PHE A 311 -3.83 -12.94 26.40
C PHE A 311 -4.26 -12.12 27.60
N ILE A 312 -4.60 -10.86 27.37
CA ILE A 312 -5.11 -9.94 28.38
C ILE A 312 -6.57 -9.67 28.07
N TYR A 313 -7.46 -9.92 29.03
CA TYR A 313 -8.88 -9.62 28.88
C TYR A 313 -9.33 -8.60 29.93
N HIS A 314 -9.94 -7.49 29.49
CA HIS A 314 -10.54 -6.53 30.41
C HIS A 314 -12.00 -6.87 30.70
N VAL A 315 -12.31 -7.16 31.98
CA VAL A 315 -13.66 -7.45 32.46
C VAL A 315 -14.22 -6.25 33.19
N TYR A 316 -15.28 -5.66 32.63
CA TYR A 316 -16.06 -4.60 33.23
C TYR A 316 -17.51 -5.03 33.54
N PHE A 317 -18.14 -5.83 32.69
CA PHE A 317 -19.55 -6.21 32.79
C PHE A 317 -19.72 -7.64 33.34
N LEU A 318 -20.10 -7.77 34.62
CA LEU A 318 -20.29 -9.08 35.25
C LEU A 318 -21.44 -9.90 34.64
N ASP A 319 -22.43 -9.24 34.05
CA ASP A 319 -23.55 -9.89 33.34
C ASP A 319 -23.12 -10.57 32.03
N LEU A 320 -21.95 -10.22 31.48
CA LEU A 320 -21.40 -10.83 30.28
C LEU A 320 -20.38 -11.96 30.58
N LEU A 321 -20.11 -12.25 31.86
CA LEU A 321 -19.04 -13.18 32.26
C LEU A 321 -19.18 -14.57 31.66
N ASP A 322 -20.39 -15.12 31.58
CA ASP A 322 -20.57 -16.47 31.05
C ASP A 322 -20.13 -16.58 29.58
N GLN A 323 -20.50 -15.58 28.78
CA GLN A 323 -20.05 -15.45 27.40
C GLN A 323 -18.54 -15.23 27.33
N THR A 324 -18.00 -14.32 28.14
CA THR A 324 -16.57 -14.02 28.21
C THR A 324 -15.74 -15.28 28.51
N LEU A 325 -16.11 -16.04 29.54
CA LEU A 325 -15.42 -17.29 29.90
C LEU A 325 -15.56 -18.34 28.79
N GLY A 326 -16.65 -18.32 28.02
CA GLY A 326 -16.79 -19.16 26.81
C GLY A 326 -15.73 -18.88 25.75
N TYR A 327 -15.45 -17.61 25.46
CA TYR A 327 -14.39 -17.23 24.53
C TYR A 327 -12.99 -17.46 25.12
N LEU A 328 -12.77 -17.17 26.40
CA LEU A 328 -11.47 -17.39 27.04
C LEU A 328 -11.08 -18.88 27.12
N ALA A 329 -12.06 -19.79 27.18
CA ALA A 329 -11.80 -21.23 27.13
C ALA A 329 -11.22 -21.71 25.79
N ASN A 330 -11.27 -20.87 24.75
CA ASN A 330 -10.61 -21.14 23.47
C ASN A 330 -9.12 -20.81 23.48
N LEU A 331 -8.55 -20.28 24.56
CA LEU A 331 -7.11 -20.05 24.61
C LEU A 331 -6.34 -21.39 24.61
N PRO A 332 -5.25 -21.49 23.84
CA PRO A 332 -4.31 -22.60 23.96
C PRO A 332 -3.71 -22.66 25.36
N GLU A 333 -3.49 -23.86 25.90
CA GLU A 333 -2.95 -24.08 27.25
C GLU A 333 -1.57 -23.43 27.47
N ASP A 334 -0.80 -23.25 26.40
CA ASP A 334 0.51 -22.60 26.38
C ASP A 334 0.45 -21.07 26.20
N THR A 335 -0.75 -20.47 26.20
CA THR A 335 -0.95 -19.02 26.23
C THR A 335 -1.35 -18.57 27.63
N ASP A 336 -0.53 -17.75 28.27
CA ASP A 336 -0.81 -17.23 29.61
C ASP A 336 -2.01 -16.26 29.59
N LEU A 337 -2.88 -16.31 30.61
CA LEU A 337 -4.09 -15.48 30.67
C LEU A 337 -4.03 -14.50 31.83
N TYR A 338 -4.23 -13.22 31.50
CA TYR A 338 -4.36 -12.12 32.44
C TYR A 338 -5.76 -11.52 32.36
N ILE A 339 -6.39 -11.30 33.52
CA ILE A 339 -7.67 -10.56 33.60
C ILE A 339 -7.43 -9.22 34.28
N THR A 340 -7.69 -8.13 33.57
CA THR A 340 -7.73 -6.79 34.17
C THR A 340 -9.16 -6.47 34.60
N THR A 341 -9.35 -6.05 35.85
CA THR A 341 -10.66 -5.63 36.36
C THR A 341 -10.50 -4.75 37.60
N ASN A 342 -11.60 -4.24 38.15
CA ASN A 342 -11.57 -3.59 39.46
C ASN A 342 -11.34 -4.66 40.55
N GLU A 343 -10.55 -4.33 41.57
CA GLU A 343 -10.25 -5.24 42.67
C GLU A 343 -11.50 -5.84 43.33
N SER A 344 -12.56 -5.04 43.49
CA SER A 344 -13.83 -5.47 44.07
C SER A 344 -14.60 -6.52 43.27
N LYS A 345 -14.25 -6.76 42.00
CA LYS A 345 -14.92 -7.73 41.11
C LYS A 345 -14.20 -9.07 41.04
N ILE A 346 -12.94 -9.17 41.51
CA ILE A 346 -12.09 -10.35 41.34
C ILE A 346 -12.74 -11.61 41.92
N ASP A 347 -13.28 -11.52 43.14
CA ASP A 347 -13.87 -12.68 43.81
C ASP A 347 -15.15 -13.17 43.12
N ASP A 348 -15.93 -12.29 42.53
CA ASP A 348 -17.12 -12.67 41.77
C ASP A 348 -16.73 -13.35 40.45
N ILE A 349 -15.66 -12.89 39.79
CA ILE A 349 -15.11 -13.53 38.59
C ILE A 349 -14.58 -14.93 38.94
N ARG A 350 -13.84 -15.09 40.04
CA ARG A 350 -13.35 -16.41 40.51
C ARG A 350 -14.50 -17.38 40.76
N LYS A 351 -15.55 -16.95 41.47
CA LYS A 351 -16.74 -17.78 41.70
C LYS A 351 -17.41 -18.20 40.38
N ALA A 352 -17.48 -17.31 39.39
CA ALA A 352 -18.03 -17.62 38.08
C ALA A 352 -17.16 -18.64 37.32
N MET A 353 -15.83 -18.50 37.40
CA MET A 353 -14.87 -19.46 36.85
C MET A 353 -15.02 -20.85 37.48
N ASP A 354 -15.06 -20.92 38.82
CA ASP A 354 -15.22 -22.17 39.57
C ASP A 354 -16.54 -22.86 39.21
N LYS A 355 -17.64 -22.10 39.16
CA LYS A 355 -18.97 -22.60 38.78
C LYS A 355 -18.99 -23.19 37.37
N ARG A 356 -18.21 -22.61 36.45
CA ARG A 356 -18.08 -23.07 35.05
C ARG A 356 -17.05 -24.20 34.89
N GLY A 357 -16.27 -24.51 35.92
CA GLY A 357 -15.14 -25.44 35.81
C GLY A 357 -14.04 -24.92 34.89
N PHE A 358 -13.79 -23.61 34.90
CA PHE A 358 -12.77 -22.99 34.06
C PHE A 358 -11.37 -23.33 34.57
N THR A 359 -10.60 -24.09 33.78
CA THR A 359 -9.33 -24.68 34.22
C THR A 359 -8.08 -23.89 33.83
N HIS A 360 -8.22 -22.86 32.99
CA HIS A 360 -7.08 -22.06 32.55
C HIS A 360 -6.61 -21.17 33.70
N THR A 361 -5.32 -21.19 34.03
CA THR A 361 -4.75 -20.36 35.09
C THR A 361 -4.90 -18.89 34.74
N VAL A 362 -5.35 -18.07 35.71
CA VAL A 362 -5.56 -16.63 35.52
C VAL A 362 -4.78 -15.82 36.53
N ASP A 363 -3.99 -14.88 36.03
CA ASP A 363 -3.40 -13.81 36.82
C ASP A 363 -4.31 -12.57 36.76
N PHE A 364 -4.74 -12.08 37.94
CA PHE A 364 -5.59 -10.89 38.03
C PHE A 364 -4.76 -9.62 38.20
N ILE A 365 -5.08 -8.59 37.42
CA ILE A 365 -4.46 -7.27 37.47
C ILE A 365 -5.53 -6.25 37.89
N PRO A 366 -5.52 -5.77 39.15
CA PRO A 366 -6.45 -4.74 39.59
C PRO A 366 -6.15 -3.41 38.90
N VAL A 367 -7.18 -2.76 38.33
CA VAL A 367 -7.06 -1.49 37.60
C VAL A 367 -8.06 -0.44 38.10
N GLN A 368 -7.77 0.84 37.83
CA GLN A 368 -8.69 1.94 38.14
C GLN A 368 -9.82 2.03 37.09
N ASN A 369 -11.01 2.43 37.53
CA ASN A 369 -12.14 2.71 36.63
C ASN A 369 -11.99 4.08 35.93
N ARG A 370 -10.92 4.24 35.15
CA ARG A 370 -10.57 5.48 34.46
C ARG A 370 -9.84 5.14 33.17
N GLY A 371 -10.31 5.63 32.03
CA GLY A 371 -9.72 5.34 30.72
C GLY A 371 -10.13 4.02 30.07
N ARG A 372 -11.01 3.25 30.74
CA ARG A 372 -11.60 1.99 30.25
C ARG A 372 -10.54 0.97 29.81
N ASP A 373 -10.87 0.16 28.81
CA ASP A 373 -10.05 -0.91 28.23
C ASP A 373 -8.64 -0.42 27.85
N VAL A 374 -8.52 0.76 27.23
CA VAL A 374 -7.23 1.30 26.76
C VAL A 374 -6.25 1.52 27.91
N SER A 375 -6.71 2.13 29.01
CA SER A 375 -5.85 2.33 30.19
C SER A 375 -5.56 1.03 30.94
N ALA A 376 -6.50 0.08 30.95
CA ALA A 376 -6.31 -1.22 31.57
C ALA A 376 -5.18 -1.98 30.86
N LEU A 377 -5.11 -1.88 29.53
CA LEU A 377 -4.02 -2.42 28.73
C LEU A 377 -2.70 -1.65 28.92
N LEU A 378 -2.72 -0.32 28.70
CA LEU A 378 -1.48 0.47 28.60
C LEU A 378 -0.85 0.84 29.95
N VAL A 379 -1.65 0.95 31.00
CA VAL A 379 -1.19 1.27 32.35
C VAL A 379 -1.16 0.01 33.20
N GLY A 380 -2.30 -0.69 33.29
CA GLY A 380 -2.44 -1.86 34.16
C GLY A 380 -1.59 -3.05 33.72
N ALA A 381 -1.63 -3.40 32.43
CA ALA A 381 -0.92 -4.56 31.90
C ALA A 381 0.43 -4.23 31.24
N LYS A 382 0.98 -3.03 31.48
CA LYS A 382 2.26 -2.59 30.90
C LYS A 382 3.39 -3.59 31.12
N ASP A 383 3.51 -4.10 32.35
CA ASP A 383 4.62 -4.99 32.74
C ASP A 383 4.46 -6.39 32.13
N VAL A 384 3.24 -6.82 31.81
CA VAL A 384 3.00 -8.04 31.04
C VAL A 384 3.59 -7.90 29.63
N VAL A 385 3.36 -6.74 29.00
CA VAL A 385 3.80 -6.48 27.62
C VAL A 385 5.30 -6.22 27.55
N LEU A 386 5.85 -5.36 28.42
CA LEU A 386 7.26 -4.96 28.40
C LEU A 386 8.19 -5.88 29.21
N GLY A 387 7.64 -6.86 29.94
CA GLY A 387 8.42 -7.75 30.80
C GLY A 387 9.33 -8.77 30.09
N GLY A 388 9.33 -8.81 28.75
CA GLY A 388 10.22 -9.66 27.94
C GLY A 388 9.86 -11.15 27.88
N LYS A 389 8.73 -11.55 28.52
CA LYS A 389 8.26 -12.94 28.55
C LYS A 389 7.60 -13.39 27.24
N TYR A 390 6.96 -12.46 26.51
CA TYR A 390 6.12 -12.77 25.36
C TYR A 390 6.61 -12.10 24.08
N ASP A 391 6.42 -12.78 22.96
CA ASP A 391 6.66 -12.26 21.62
C ASP A 391 5.38 -11.63 21.05
N VAL A 392 4.22 -12.24 21.37
CA VAL A 392 2.89 -11.85 20.89
C VAL A 392 1.92 -11.76 22.07
N VAL A 393 1.12 -10.71 22.11
CA VAL A 393 0.10 -10.49 23.13
C VAL A 393 -1.25 -10.27 22.46
N GLY A 394 -2.28 -10.98 22.93
CA GLY A 394 -3.67 -10.72 22.59
C GLY A 394 -4.33 -9.81 23.60
N PHE A 395 -5.24 -8.96 23.15
CA PHE A 395 -6.08 -8.13 24.00
C PHE A 395 -7.52 -8.14 23.51
N ALA A 396 -8.46 -8.24 24.44
CA ALA A 396 -9.88 -8.01 24.21
C ALA A 396 -10.56 -7.50 25.48
N HIS A 397 -11.80 -7.06 25.34
CA HIS A 397 -12.61 -6.62 26.46
C HIS A 397 -14.09 -6.91 26.22
N ASP A 398 -14.88 -6.90 27.29
CA ASP A 398 -16.33 -6.97 27.16
C ASP A 398 -16.91 -5.65 26.61
N LYS A 399 -17.98 -5.75 25.83
CA LYS A 399 -18.53 -4.60 25.13
C LYS A 399 -20.05 -4.52 25.27
N LYS A 400 -20.51 -3.39 25.79
CA LYS A 400 -21.93 -3.01 25.88
C LYS A 400 -22.03 -1.50 25.67
N SER A 401 -23.11 -1.02 25.03
CA SER A 401 -23.32 0.42 24.80
C SER A 401 -24.69 0.84 25.30
N GLY A 402 -24.72 1.34 26.55
CA GLY A 402 -25.93 1.99 27.08
C GLY A 402 -26.24 3.31 26.36
N GLN A 403 -25.21 4.01 25.85
CA GLN A 403 -25.36 5.27 25.12
C GLN A 403 -26.12 5.09 23.81
N ASN A 404 -25.86 4.02 23.06
CA ASN A 404 -26.60 3.73 21.83
C ASN A 404 -28.09 3.52 22.14
N GLN A 405 -28.41 2.77 23.19
CA GLN A 405 -29.79 2.53 23.61
C GLN A 405 -30.50 3.83 24.02
N GLN A 406 -29.80 4.74 24.72
CA GLN A 406 -30.32 6.06 25.06
C GLN A 406 -30.61 6.92 23.81
N ASN A 407 -29.89 6.69 22.72
CA ASN A 407 -30.09 7.37 21.43
C ASN A 407 -31.12 6.65 20.52
N GLY A 408 -31.91 5.71 21.05
CA GLY A 408 -32.99 5.03 20.32
C GLY A 408 -32.56 3.81 19.51
N HIS A 409 -31.30 3.35 19.67
CA HIS A 409 -30.77 2.15 19.02
C HIS A 409 -31.07 0.88 19.80
N GLN A 410 -30.98 -0.27 19.14
CA GLN A 410 -31.26 -1.57 19.75
C GLN A 410 -29.97 -2.18 20.33
N GLY A 411 -30.09 -2.93 21.42
CA GLY A 411 -28.94 -3.61 22.04
C GLY A 411 -28.23 -4.59 21.09
N THR A 412 -29.00 -5.26 20.23
CA THR A 412 -28.52 -6.27 19.28
C THR A 412 -27.51 -5.73 18.26
N GLU A 413 -27.56 -4.44 17.92
CA GLU A 413 -26.59 -3.81 17.03
C GLU A 413 -25.20 -3.78 17.68
N THR A 414 -25.15 -3.49 18.98
CA THR A 414 -23.90 -3.48 19.77
C THR A 414 -23.41 -4.90 20.06
N GLU A 415 -24.33 -5.82 20.36
CA GLU A 415 -23.99 -7.25 20.48
C GLU A 415 -23.39 -7.80 19.18
N GLY A 416 -23.89 -7.38 18.01
CA GLY A 416 -23.30 -7.72 16.72
C GLY A 416 -21.86 -7.23 16.56
N PHE A 417 -21.54 -6.04 17.08
CA PHE A 417 -20.15 -5.55 17.08
C PHE A 417 -19.27 -6.34 18.08
N ALA A 418 -19.77 -6.62 19.29
CA ALA A 418 -19.07 -7.47 20.25
C ALA A 418 -18.80 -8.88 19.68
N TYR A 419 -19.80 -9.47 19.02
CA TYR A 419 -19.68 -10.75 18.32
C TYR A 419 -18.58 -10.72 17.25
N LYS A 420 -18.56 -9.69 16.39
CA LYS A 420 -17.50 -9.49 15.38
C LYS A 420 -16.11 -9.45 16.01
N LEU A 421 -15.95 -8.72 17.11
CA LEU A 421 -14.65 -8.58 17.78
C LEU A 421 -14.19 -9.92 18.38
N LEU A 422 -15.04 -10.58 19.16
CA LEU A 422 -14.68 -11.80 19.88
C LEU A 422 -14.54 -13.01 18.96
N GLU A 423 -15.41 -13.17 17.96
CA GLU A 423 -15.33 -14.27 16.99
C GLU A 423 -14.03 -14.20 16.16
N ASN A 424 -13.53 -12.99 15.87
CA ASN A 424 -12.29 -12.77 15.13
C ASN A 424 -11.05 -12.58 16.02
N THR A 425 -11.17 -12.78 17.34
CA THR A 425 -10.04 -12.70 18.28
C THR A 425 -9.85 -14.02 19.04
N LEU A 426 -10.95 -14.70 19.40
CA LEU A 426 -11.02 -15.86 20.28
C LEU A 426 -12.04 -16.93 19.79
N GLY A 427 -12.41 -16.94 18.50
CA GLY A 427 -13.55 -17.74 18.00
C GLY A 427 -13.49 -19.25 18.28
N SER A 428 -12.30 -19.85 18.29
CA SER A 428 -12.08 -21.25 18.68
C SER A 428 -10.62 -21.51 19.07
N LYS A 429 -10.34 -22.64 19.74
CA LYS A 429 -8.96 -23.05 20.09
C LYS A 429 -8.05 -23.17 18.88
N ASP A 430 -8.54 -23.77 17.80
CA ASP A 430 -7.78 -23.89 16.56
C ASP A 430 -7.60 -22.55 15.85
N TYR A 431 -8.61 -21.67 15.90
CA TYR A 431 -8.50 -20.32 15.36
C TYR A 431 -7.42 -19.49 16.07
N VAL A 432 -7.37 -19.52 17.41
CA VAL A 432 -6.33 -18.81 18.18
C VAL A 432 -4.95 -19.38 17.86
N ARG A 433 -4.81 -20.71 17.77
CA ARG A 433 -3.56 -21.34 17.30
C ARG A 433 -3.16 -20.84 15.92
N ASN A 434 -4.14 -20.66 15.02
CA ASN A 434 -3.89 -20.14 13.67
C ASN A 434 -3.46 -18.67 13.66
N ILE A 435 -3.97 -17.85 14.58
CA ILE A 435 -3.46 -16.48 14.75
C ILE A 435 -1.98 -16.53 15.17
N LEU A 436 -1.63 -17.37 16.14
CA LEU A 436 -0.24 -17.51 16.60
C LEU A 436 0.67 -18.07 15.50
N THR A 437 0.21 -19.05 14.73
CA THR A 437 0.90 -19.56 13.53
C THR A 437 1.04 -18.47 12.47
N LEU A 438 0.06 -17.59 12.31
CA LEU A 438 0.16 -16.45 11.39
C LEU A 438 1.28 -15.49 11.80
N PHE A 439 1.45 -15.19 13.09
CA PHE A 439 2.57 -14.40 13.60
C PHE A 439 3.93 -15.09 13.47
N ALA A 440 3.98 -16.41 13.63
CA ALA A 440 5.20 -17.19 13.43
C ALA A 440 5.65 -17.11 11.96
N ASN A 441 4.77 -17.46 11.02
CA ASN A 441 5.07 -17.50 9.59
C ASN A 441 5.22 -16.11 8.92
N ASN A 442 4.96 -15.02 9.67
CA ASN A 442 5.07 -13.65 9.16
C ASN A 442 5.81 -12.76 10.18
N PRO A 443 7.15 -12.74 10.16
CA PRO A 443 7.96 -11.93 11.08
C PRO A 443 7.60 -10.44 11.06
N ARG A 444 7.20 -9.92 9.89
CA ARG A 444 6.80 -8.51 9.69
C ARG A 444 5.34 -8.21 10.04
N LEU A 445 4.53 -9.20 10.41
CA LEU A 445 3.20 -8.96 10.97
C LEU A 445 3.34 -8.35 12.38
N GLY A 446 2.84 -7.13 12.54
CA GLY A 446 2.85 -6.40 13.81
C GLY A 446 1.54 -6.49 14.56
N MET A 447 0.41 -6.53 13.83
CA MET A 447 -0.92 -6.60 14.42
C MET A 447 -1.88 -7.42 13.56
N ALA A 448 -2.74 -8.22 14.20
CA ALA A 448 -3.88 -8.87 13.59
C ALA A 448 -5.15 -8.41 14.32
N THR A 449 -6.03 -7.69 13.61
CA THR A 449 -7.26 -7.12 14.18
C THR A 449 -8.49 -7.55 13.40
N PRO A 450 -9.67 -7.71 14.03
CA PRO A 450 -10.93 -7.80 13.32
C PRO A 450 -11.12 -6.60 12.37
N PRO A 451 -11.83 -6.77 11.23
CA PRO A 451 -12.17 -5.64 10.36
C PRO A 451 -13.14 -4.68 11.06
N PRO A 452 -13.21 -3.40 10.64
CA PRO A 452 -14.13 -2.43 11.22
C PRO A 452 -15.60 -2.85 10.98
N PRO A 453 -16.53 -2.54 11.90
CA PRO A 453 -17.95 -2.84 11.72
C PRO A 453 -18.55 -2.04 10.56
N ILE A 454 -19.33 -2.71 9.70
CA ILE A 454 -20.01 -2.11 8.54
C ILE A 454 -21.54 -2.24 8.62
N HIS A 455 -22.07 -2.80 9.71
CA HIS A 455 -23.51 -2.98 9.92
C HIS A 455 -24.11 -1.84 10.74
N ALA A 456 -25.43 -1.66 10.62
CA ALA A 456 -26.21 -0.73 11.44
C ALA A 456 -25.62 0.70 11.45
N LEU A 457 -25.66 1.36 12.61
CA LEU A 457 -25.13 2.72 12.80
C LEU A 457 -23.62 2.83 12.52
N TYR A 458 -22.86 1.74 12.62
CA TYR A 458 -21.40 1.76 12.50
C TYR A 458 -20.92 2.04 11.08
N PHE A 459 -21.72 1.70 10.05
CA PHE A 459 -21.38 1.94 8.66
C PHE A 459 -20.96 3.40 8.40
N ALA A 460 -21.72 4.36 8.94
CA ALA A 460 -21.47 5.79 8.74
C ALA A 460 -20.20 6.29 9.46
N HIS A 461 -19.70 5.54 10.44
CA HIS A 461 -18.53 5.92 11.23
C HIS A 461 -17.23 5.25 10.74
N THR A 462 -17.33 4.19 9.93
CA THR A 462 -16.17 3.41 9.47
C THR A 462 -15.92 3.51 7.97
N VAL A 463 -16.95 3.84 7.17
CA VAL A 463 -16.87 3.94 5.70
C VAL A 463 -17.17 5.38 5.25
N PRO A 464 -16.37 5.99 4.35
CA PRO A 464 -15.24 5.43 3.61
C PRO A 464 -13.91 5.37 4.39
N HIS A 465 -13.84 6.04 5.54
CA HIS A 465 -12.67 6.05 6.42
C HIS A 465 -13.13 6.34 7.85
N ASP A 466 -12.35 5.83 8.81
CA ASP A 466 -12.71 5.67 10.21
C ASP A 466 -12.24 6.83 11.11
N TRP A 467 -11.80 7.95 10.52
CA TRP A 467 -11.19 9.07 11.26
C TRP A 467 -12.15 9.87 12.13
N GLY A 468 -13.30 10.29 11.61
CA GLY A 468 -14.19 11.23 12.32
C GLY A 468 -13.43 12.48 12.79
N ILE A 469 -13.58 12.85 14.06
CA ILE A 469 -12.86 13.96 14.70
C ILE A 469 -11.45 13.57 15.20
N ASN A 470 -11.01 12.33 14.99
CA ASN A 470 -9.80 11.80 15.61
C ASN A 470 -8.51 12.06 14.83
N PHE A 471 -8.58 12.54 13.58
CA PHE A 471 -7.38 12.67 12.76
C PHE A 471 -6.34 13.59 13.41
N ASP A 472 -6.74 14.80 13.81
CA ASP A 472 -5.82 15.80 14.36
C ASP A 472 -5.22 15.36 15.71
N ILE A 473 -6.02 14.77 16.59
CA ILE A 473 -5.53 14.27 17.89
C ILE A 473 -4.65 13.02 17.74
N THR A 474 -4.89 12.18 16.72
CA THR A 474 -4.04 11.03 16.40
C THR A 474 -2.71 11.49 15.82
N LYS A 475 -2.75 12.49 14.93
CA LYS A 475 -1.56 13.11 14.38
C LYS A 475 -0.72 13.76 15.46
N ASP A 476 -1.32 14.51 16.38
CA ASP A 476 -0.63 15.10 17.54
C ASP A 476 0.02 14.01 18.41
N LEU A 477 -0.70 12.92 18.70
CA LEU A 477 -0.15 11.79 19.44
C LEU A 477 1.08 11.19 18.73
N LEU A 478 0.98 10.92 17.43
CA LEU A 478 2.07 10.31 16.67
C LEU A 478 3.28 11.26 16.55
N GLU A 479 3.08 12.47 16.04
CA GLU A 479 4.17 13.37 15.67
C GLU A 479 4.77 14.09 16.90
N ASN A 480 3.95 14.58 17.82
CA ASN A 480 4.41 15.46 18.90
C ASN A 480 4.69 14.72 20.20
N LYS A 481 3.96 13.63 20.50
CA LYS A 481 4.14 12.86 21.74
C LYS A 481 5.03 11.65 21.58
N LEU A 482 4.86 10.90 20.49
CA LEU A 482 5.63 9.67 20.22
C LEU A 482 6.80 9.89 19.25
N HIS A 483 6.88 11.06 18.60
CA HIS A 483 7.90 11.38 17.59
C HIS A 483 7.97 10.36 16.43
N ILE A 484 6.81 9.84 16.05
CA ILE A 484 6.62 8.88 14.97
C ILE A 484 6.18 9.63 13.72
N HIS A 485 6.96 9.47 12.64
CA HIS A 485 6.70 10.10 11.35
C HIS A 485 6.55 9.03 10.26
N VAL A 486 5.30 8.69 9.95
CA VAL A 486 4.92 7.84 8.81
C VAL A 486 3.87 8.58 7.96
N PRO A 487 3.67 8.22 6.68
CA PRO A 487 2.72 8.93 5.83
C PRO A 487 1.27 8.79 6.30
N LEU A 488 0.72 9.87 6.87
CA LEU A 488 -0.69 10.00 7.27
C LEU A 488 -1.54 10.65 6.15
N ASP A 489 -2.78 10.19 5.98
CA ASP A 489 -3.76 10.79 5.05
C ASP A 489 -5.19 10.60 5.59
N GLU A 490 -5.87 11.70 5.93
CA GLU A 490 -7.24 11.69 6.47
C GLU A 490 -8.28 11.11 5.51
N ARG A 491 -7.94 10.97 4.22
CA ARG A 491 -8.83 10.43 3.18
C ARG A 491 -8.68 8.91 3.02
N LYS A 492 -7.76 8.30 3.74
CA LYS A 492 -7.48 6.85 3.72
C LYS A 492 -7.85 6.22 5.06
N PRO A 493 -8.34 4.98 5.08
CA PRO A 493 -8.59 4.26 6.33
C PRO A 493 -7.32 4.17 7.19
N SER A 494 -7.46 4.15 8.51
CA SER A 494 -6.32 4.04 9.43
C SER A 494 -5.69 2.64 9.48
N VAL A 495 -6.43 1.59 9.08
CA VAL A 495 -6.06 0.18 9.24
C VAL A 495 -5.76 -0.15 10.71
N SER A 496 -6.56 0.40 11.62
CA SER A 496 -6.42 0.25 13.07
C SER A 496 -7.34 -0.80 13.69
N ALA A 497 -7.08 -1.13 14.95
CA ALA A 497 -7.91 -2.03 15.74
C ALA A 497 -9.16 -1.36 16.33
N ILE A 498 -10.13 -1.05 15.47
CA ILE A 498 -11.42 -0.45 15.87
C ILE A 498 -12.17 -1.38 16.83
N GLY A 499 -12.40 -0.94 18.06
CA GLY A 499 -13.01 -1.70 19.14
C GLY A 499 -12.02 -2.42 20.05
N SER A 500 -10.73 -2.03 20.06
CA SER A 500 -9.68 -2.49 20.98
C SER A 500 -9.63 -4.02 21.21
N CYS A 501 -9.90 -4.85 20.21
CA CYS A 501 -9.69 -6.30 20.27
C CYS A 501 -8.74 -6.72 19.17
N TYR A 502 -7.56 -7.24 19.51
CA TYR A 502 -6.52 -7.55 18.53
C TYR A 502 -5.39 -8.39 19.16
N TRP A 503 -4.60 -9.02 18.31
CA TRP A 503 -3.31 -9.60 18.67
C TRP A 503 -2.20 -8.73 18.11
N PHE A 504 -1.10 -8.57 18.84
CA PHE A 504 0.03 -7.76 18.42
C PHE A 504 1.37 -8.35 18.83
N ARG A 505 2.39 -8.10 18.02
CA ARG A 505 3.78 -8.36 18.36
C ARG A 505 4.27 -7.26 19.31
N VAL A 506 4.90 -7.65 20.42
CA VAL A 506 5.35 -6.70 21.45
C VAL A 506 6.22 -5.59 20.85
N GLU A 507 7.24 -5.95 20.06
CA GLU A 507 8.14 -4.97 19.44
C GLU A 507 7.45 -4.02 18.45
N ALA A 508 6.30 -4.40 17.86
CA ALA A 508 5.58 -3.54 16.92
C ALA A 508 4.88 -2.37 17.63
N LEU A 509 4.42 -2.55 18.87
CA LEU A 509 3.72 -1.52 19.63
C LEU A 509 4.55 -0.98 20.81
N LYS A 510 5.78 -1.43 21.00
CA LYS A 510 6.66 -1.04 22.10
C LYS A 510 6.75 0.47 22.35
N PRO A 511 6.87 1.36 21.35
CA PRO A 511 6.88 2.81 21.58
C PRO A 511 5.61 3.33 22.28
N LEU A 512 4.46 2.70 22.04
CA LEU A 512 3.21 3.08 22.69
C LEU A 512 3.26 2.82 24.20
N TYR A 513 3.91 1.75 24.65
CA TYR A 513 4.03 1.39 26.06
C TYR A 513 5.20 2.12 26.75
N GLU A 514 6.30 2.34 26.04
CA GLU A 514 7.48 3.06 26.54
C GLU A 514 7.22 4.55 26.80
N TYR A 515 6.18 5.14 26.18
CA TYR A 515 5.70 6.49 26.50
C TYR A 515 5.43 6.68 28.01
N GLY A 516 5.07 5.61 28.73
CA GLY A 516 4.94 5.66 30.19
C GLY A 516 3.62 6.27 30.67
N TRP A 517 2.51 5.87 30.06
CA TRP A 517 1.16 6.31 30.40
C TRP A 517 0.84 6.19 31.89
N ARG A 518 0.05 7.14 32.38
CA ARG A 518 -0.56 7.13 33.71
C ARG A 518 -2.07 7.18 33.59
N TYR A 519 -2.80 6.73 34.61
CA TYR A 519 -4.27 6.78 34.61
C TYR A 519 -4.79 8.21 34.39
N GLU A 520 -4.09 9.22 34.91
CA GLU A 520 -4.47 10.63 34.80
C GLU A 520 -4.49 11.16 33.36
N ASP A 521 -3.73 10.54 32.46
CA ASP A 521 -3.69 10.90 31.04
C ASP A 521 -5.00 10.55 30.33
N PHE A 522 -5.79 9.63 30.88
CA PHE A 522 -7.09 9.21 30.37
C PHE A 522 -8.23 9.92 31.09
N LEU A 523 -9.41 10.03 30.47
CA LEU A 523 -10.57 10.64 31.10
C LEU A 523 -11.23 9.69 32.12
N PRO A 524 -11.74 10.21 33.27
CA PRO A 524 -12.52 9.41 34.21
C PRO A 524 -13.87 9.00 33.62
N GLU A 525 -14.45 7.93 34.17
CA GLU A 525 -15.77 7.47 33.77
C GLU A 525 -16.84 8.58 33.92
N GLY A 526 -17.80 8.63 32.99
CA GLY A 526 -18.81 9.70 32.92
C GLY A 526 -18.34 11.01 32.27
N LYS A 527 -17.04 11.22 32.03
CA LYS A 527 -16.50 12.35 31.25
C LYS A 527 -16.03 11.97 29.84
N MET A 528 -15.99 10.67 29.54
CA MET A 528 -15.60 10.17 28.23
C MET A 528 -16.72 10.43 27.22
N GLY A 529 -16.44 11.24 26.19
CA GLY A 529 -17.33 11.47 25.06
C GLY A 529 -17.48 10.25 24.16
N VAL A 530 -18.33 10.37 23.13
CA VAL A 530 -18.52 9.33 22.11
C VAL A 530 -17.26 9.13 21.26
N ASP A 531 -16.47 10.19 21.06
CA ASP A 531 -15.26 10.17 20.24
C ASP A 531 -14.31 11.31 20.64
N GLY A 532 -13.12 11.40 20.02
CA GLY A 532 -12.25 12.58 20.13
C GLY A 532 -11.42 12.65 21.42
N THR A 533 -11.23 11.53 22.10
CA THR A 533 -10.40 11.43 23.32
C THR A 533 -9.05 10.80 23.00
N ILE A 534 -8.10 10.87 23.95
CA ILE A 534 -6.80 10.20 23.80
C ILE A 534 -6.92 8.69 23.55
N SER A 535 -7.94 8.03 24.11
CA SER A 535 -8.22 6.61 23.87
C SER A 535 -8.52 6.34 22.39
N HIS A 536 -9.30 7.22 21.75
CA HIS A 536 -9.63 7.10 20.32
C HIS A 536 -8.42 7.42 19.43
N ALA A 537 -7.60 8.40 19.82
CA ALA A 537 -6.33 8.67 19.14
C ALA A 537 -5.38 7.45 19.20
N ILE A 538 -5.25 6.81 20.37
CA ILE A 538 -4.45 5.59 20.54
C ILE A 538 -5.01 4.45 19.68
N GLU A 539 -6.33 4.27 19.67
CA GLU A 539 -6.99 3.28 18.83
C GLU A 539 -6.63 3.48 17.36
N ARG A 540 -6.71 4.71 16.82
CA ARG A 540 -6.33 5.01 15.42
C ARG A 540 -4.83 4.98 15.15
N ALA A 541 -3.99 5.19 16.17
CA ALA A 541 -2.55 5.27 16.02
C ALA A 541 -1.87 3.89 15.88
N ASN A 542 -2.44 2.83 16.45
CA ASN A 542 -1.74 1.54 16.62
C ASN A 542 -1.15 0.97 15.32
N GLY A 543 -1.87 1.01 14.19
CA GLY A 543 -1.38 0.54 12.90
C GLY A 543 -0.20 1.37 12.37
N TYR A 544 -0.22 2.68 12.60
CA TYR A 544 0.89 3.59 12.26
C TYR A 544 2.09 3.43 13.18
N ILE A 545 1.86 3.10 14.45
CA ILE A 545 2.94 2.77 15.40
C ILE A 545 3.64 1.49 14.94
N ALA A 546 2.88 0.44 14.63
CA ALA A 546 3.42 -0.81 14.07
C ALA A 546 4.23 -0.54 12.79
N GLN A 547 3.68 0.28 11.87
CA GLN A 547 4.35 0.70 10.64
C GLN A 547 5.70 1.36 10.91
N SER A 548 5.77 2.25 11.90
CA SER A 548 7.01 2.97 12.26
C SER A 548 8.12 2.03 12.75
N GLN A 549 7.74 0.87 13.31
CA GLN A 549 8.67 -0.14 13.80
C GLN A 549 9.04 -1.17 12.72
N GLY A 550 8.64 -0.95 11.47
CA GLY A 550 8.93 -1.87 10.37
C GLY A 550 8.02 -3.10 10.32
N TYR A 551 6.84 -3.03 10.95
CA TYR A 551 5.81 -4.07 10.92
C TYR A 551 4.53 -3.58 10.26
N TYR A 552 3.75 -4.46 9.65
CA TYR A 552 2.44 -4.10 9.11
C TYR A 552 1.29 -4.55 10.03
N PRO A 553 0.22 -3.74 10.19
CA PRO A 553 -1.08 -4.22 10.65
C PRO A 553 -1.81 -4.98 9.54
N ALA A 554 -2.66 -5.92 9.94
CA ALA A 554 -3.51 -6.70 9.05
C ALA A 554 -4.89 -6.91 9.66
N TRP A 555 -5.89 -7.09 8.80
CA TRP A 555 -7.18 -7.60 9.24
C TRP A 555 -7.14 -9.13 9.29
N VAL A 556 -7.81 -9.69 10.29
CA VAL A 556 -7.98 -11.14 10.43
C VAL A 556 -9.45 -11.45 10.67
N MET A 557 -9.92 -12.51 10.00
CA MET A 557 -11.27 -13.02 10.16
C MET A 557 -11.23 -14.52 10.40
N SER A 558 -12.18 -15.02 11.18
CA SER A 558 -12.52 -16.45 11.18
C SER A 558 -13.23 -16.80 9.88
N ASP A 559 -13.07 -18.03 9.39
CA ASP A 559 -13.82 -18.55 8.25
C ASP A 559 -15.34 -18.38 8.41
N LYS A 560 -15.85 -18.56 9.64
CA LYS A 560 -17.24 -18.35 10.01
C LYS A 560 -17.66 -16.89 9.81
N TYR A 561 -16.87 -15.93 10.31
CA TYR A 561 -17.20 -14.52 10.19
C TYR A 561 -17.00 -14.00 8.76
N ALA A 562 -15.99 -14.49 8.04
CA ALA A 562 -15.73 -14.11 6.65
C ALA A 562 -16.96 -14.36 5.75
N ARG A 563 -17.72 -15.44 6.00
CA ARG A 563 -19.00 -15.70 5.30
C ARG A 563 -20.02 -14.58 5.51
N ILE A 564 -20.14 -14.09 6.75
CA ILE A 564 -21.05 -12.99 7.11
C ILE A 564 -20.58 -11.67 6.48
N GLU A 565 -19.27 -11.40 6.52
CA GLU A 565 -18.70 -10.15 5.99
C GLU A 565 -18.86 -10.07 4.48
N VAL A 566 -18.69 -11.18 3.75
CA VAL A 566 -18.92 -11.24 2.29
C VAL A 566 -20.36 -10.89 1.95
N ASP A 567 -21.35 -11.51 2.62
CA ASP A 567 -22.76 -11.21 2.38
C ASP A 567 -23.09 -9.75 2.72
N SER A 568 -22.51 -9.23 3.81
CA SER A 568 -22.70 -7.84 4.24
C SER A 568 -22.15 -6.85 3.22
N LEU A 569 -20.91 -7.05 2.76
CA LEU A 569 -20.28 -6.19 1.74
C LEU A 569 -21.05 -6.24 0.41
N TYR A 570 -21.52 -7.42 0.02
CA TYR A 570 -22.30 -7.57 -1.21
C TYR A 570 -23.65 -6.88 -1.09
N TYR A 571 -24.36 -7.05 0.03
CA TYR A 571 -25.62 -6.35 0.32
C TYR A 571 -25.44 -4.83 0.29
N THR A 572 -24.39 -4.32 0.95
CA THR A 572 -24.05 -2.89 0.91
C THR A 572 -23.80 -2.40 -0.51
N ALA A 573 -22.98 -3.11 -1.29
CA ALA A 573 -22.69 -2.76 -2.67
C ALA A 573 -23.96 -2.76 -3.53
N GLN A 574 -24.81 -3.78 -3.40
CA GLN A 574 -26.09 -3.85 -4.10
C GLN A 574 -27.01 -2.69 -3.73
N GLY A 575 -27.16 -2.37 -2.44
CA GLY A 575 -28.00 -1.26 -1.99
C GLY A 575 -27.56 0.09 -2.58
N PHE A 576 -26.26 0.37 -2.61
CA PHE A 576 -25.74 1.57 -3.29
C PHE A 576 -25.96 1.53 -4.79
N MET A 577 -25.74 0.39 -5.44
CA MET A 577 -25.91 0.26 -6.90
C MET A 577 -27.38 0.38 -7.31
N ASP A 578 -28.31 -0.18 -6.55
CA ASP A 578 -29.75 -0.08 -6.79
C ASP A 578 -30.23 1.37 -6.65
N THR A 579 -29.86 2.03 -5.55
CA THR A 579 -30.19 3.44 -5.29
C THR A 579 -29.61 4.39 -6.34
N THR A 580 -28.50 4.01 -6.98
CA THR A 580 -27.79 4.83 -7.98
C THR A 580 -28.05 4.42 -9.43
N SER A 581 -28.92 3.44 -9.66
CA SER A 581 -29.23 2.88 -10.99
C SER A 581 -29.65 3.94 -12.01
N GLY A 582 -30.44 4.95 -11.61
CA GLY A 582 -30.94 6.03 -12.48
C GLY A 582 -29.88 7.06 -12.95
N VAL A 583 -28.65 6.98 -12.44
CA VAL A 583 -27.55 7.90 -12.74
C VAL A 583 -26.25 7.22 -13.19
N ARG A 584 -26.20 5.88 -13.16
CA ARG A 584 -25.05 5.07 -13.57
C ARG A 584 -24.72 5.22 -15.06
N ARG A 585 -23.43 5.30 -15.40
CA ARG A 585 -22.90 5.19 -16.77
C ARG A 585 -21.58 4.43 -16.78
N GLY A 586 -21.28 3.78 -17.90
CA GLY A 586 -20.05 3.00 -18.10
C GLY A 586 -20.26 1.51 -17.86
N GLU A 587 -19.26 0.73 -18.26
CA GLU A 587 -19.27 -0.74 -18.20
C GLU A 587 -18.64 -1.24 -16.89
N SER A 588 -17.73 -0.45 -16.28
CA SER A 588 -17.09 -0.80 -15.00
C SER A 588 -17.73 -0.10 -13.79
N VAL A 589 -17.48 -0.64 -12.59
CA VAL A 589 -17.86 0.01 -11.32
C VAL A 589 -17.13 1.34 -11.16
N MET A 590 -15.86 1.43 -11.57
CA MET A 590 -15.09 2.69 -11.46
C MET A 590 -15.64 3.80 -12.36
N GLU A 591 -16.06 3.46 -13.60
CA GLU A 591 -16.75 4.42 -14.48
C GLU A 591 -18.09 4.86 -13.88
N SER A 592 -18.80 3.91 -13.28
CA SER A 592 -20.07 4.15 -12.59
C SER A 592 -19.89 5.13 -11.44
N LEU A 593 -18.95 4.87 -10.54
CA LEU A 593 -18.59 5.78 -9.43
C LEU A 593 -18.16 7.16 -9.93
N GLY A 594 -17.33 7.22 -10.98
CA GLY A 594 -16.95 8.48 -11.62
C GLY A 594 -18.15 9.26 -12.16
N SER A 595 -19.11 8.57 -12.78
CA SER A 595 -20.34 9.17 -13.30
C SER A 595 -21.25 9.72 -12.20
N LEU A 596 -21.35 9.02 -11.07
CA LEU A 596 -22.11 9.45 -9.89
C LEU A 596 -21.51 10.70 -9.29
N ARG A 597 -20.20 10.68 -9.03
CA ARG A 597 -19.46 11.85 -8.52
C ARG A 597 -19.67 13.05 -9.42
N SER A 598 -19.60 12.86 -10.74
CA SER A 598 -19.88 13.93 -11.69
C SER A 598 -21.31 14.45 -11.55
N SER A 599 -22.32 13.58 -11.49
CA SER A 599 -23.74 13.92 -11.44
C SER A 599 -24.18 14.62 -10.16
N LEU A 600 -23.43 14.49 -9.06
CA LEU A 600 -23.73 15.17 -7.79
C LEU A 600 -23.25 16.64 -7.75
N THR A 601 -22.24 17.00 -8.57
CA THR A 601 -21.75 18.38 -8.66
C THR A 601 -22.73 19.29 -9.42
N PHE A 602 -22.82 20.58 -9.05
CA PHE A 602 -23.68 21.57 -9.74
C PHE A 602 -23.38 21.63 -11.25
N VAL A 603 -22.09 21.68 -11.61
CA VAL A 603 -21.62 21.67 -13.00
C VAL A 603 -21.97 20.36 -13.71
N GLY A 604 -21.87 19.21 -13.03
CA GLY A 604 -22.22 17.94 -13.64
C GLY A 604 -23.73 17.72 -13.76
N ARG A 605 -24.55 18.27 -12.86
CA ARG A 605 -26.01 18.38 -13.04
C ARG A 605 -26.34 19.23 -14.25
N LEU A 606 -25.77 20.44 -14.35
CA LEU A 606 -25.98 21.32 -15.49
C LEU A 606 -25.55 20.64 -16.80
N ARG A 607 -24.38 19.98 -16.81
CA ARG A 607 -23.84 19.19 -17.93
C ARG A 607 -24.76 18.03 -18.31
N ARG A 608 -25.33 17.33 -17.33
CA ARG A 608 -26.31 16.26 -17.55
C ARG A 608 -27.56 16.81 -18.22
N THR A 609 -28.10 17.91 -17.72
CA THR A 609 -29.31 18.55 -18.27
C THR A 609 -29.07 19.06 -19.69
N THR A 610 -27.94 19.75 -19.95
CA THR A 610 -27.58 20.20 -21.30
C THR A 610 -27.31 19.02 -22.23
N HIS A 611 -26.56 18.00 -21.80
CA HIS A 611 -26.24 16.84 -22.64
C HIS A 611 -27.50 16.02 -22.98
N LEU A 612 -28.44 15.84 -22.04
CA LEU A 612 -29.68 15.13 -22.31
C LEU A 612 -30.63 15.95 -23.20
N ALA A 613 -30.75 17.26 -22.97
CA ALA A 613 -31.54 18.15 -23.81
C ALA A 613 -30.99 18.20 -25.24
N LEU A 614 -29.68 18.45 -25.40
CA LEU A 614 -29.01 18.46 -26.70
C LEU A 614 -28.99 17.08 -27.35
N GLY A 615 -28.84 16.00 -26.59
CA GLY A 615 -28.87 14.63 -27.13
C GLY A 615 -30.23 14.25 -27.71
N LYS A 616 -31.32 14.70 -27.07
CA LYS A 616 -32.70 14.53 -27.59
C LYS A 616 -32.93 15.37 -28.84
N VAL A 617 -32.55 16.66 -28.81
CA VAL A 617 -32.67 17.57 -29.97
C VAL A 617 -31.81 17.09 -31.14
N PHE A 618 -30.56 16.71 -30.88
CA PHE A 618 -29.64 16.24 -31.91
C PHE A 618 -30.10 14.91 -32.52
N ARG A 619 -30.58 13.94 -31.72
CA ARG A 619 -31.19 12.71 -32.28
C ARG A 619 -32.38 13.05 -33.16
N ALA A 620 -33.29 13.93 -32.72
CA ALA A 620 -34.45 14.31 -33.52
C ALA A 620 -34.06 14.98 -34.86
N VAL A 621 -33.01 15.80 -34.87
CA VAL A 621 -32.56 16.56 -36.05
C VAL A 621 -31.68 15.74 -36.99
N THR A 622 -30.85 14.81 -36.49
CA THR A 622 -29.86 14.11 -37.32
C THR A 622 -30.21 12.66 -37.66
N TYR A 623 -31.27 12.09 -37.07
CA TYR A 623 -31.75 10.74 -37.41
C TYR A 623 -32.01 10.51 -38.90
N PRO A 624 -32.52 11.48 -39.70
CA PRO A 624 -32.71 11.27 -41.14
C PRO A 624 -31.43 11.39 -41.99
N LEU A 625 -30.24 11.63 -41.40
CA LEU A 625 -28.99 11.86 -42.15
C LEU A 625 -28.07 10.62 -42.21
N PRO A 626 -27.23 10.46 -43.25
CA PRO A 626 -26.22 9.40 -43.30
C PRO A 626 -25.17 9.49 -42.17
N LYS A 627 -24.71 8.34 -41.66
CA LYS A 627 -23.73 8.23 -40.53
C LYS A 627 -22.50 9.17 -40.63
N PRO A 628 -21.87 9.38 -41.80
CA PRO A 628 -20.72 10.29 -41.92
C PRO A 628 -21.07 11.76 -41.60
N MET A 629 -22.26 12.21 -42.02
CA MET A 629 -22.76 13.56 -41.73
C MET A 629 -23.15 13.71 -40.26
N GLN A 630 -23.78 12.69 -39.67
CA GLN A 630 -24.09 12.69 -38.23
C GLN A 630 -22.83 12.88 -37.38
N SER A 631 -21.72 12.20 -37.72
CA SER A 631 -20.43 12.32 -37.01
C SER A 631 -19.81 13.72 -37.11
N ARG A 632 -19.86 14.33 -38.31
CA ARG A 632 -19.37 15.70 -38.54
C ARG A 632 -20.20 16.75 -37.80
N LEU A 633 -21.53 16.68 -37.88
CA LEU A 633 -22.44 17.57 -37.16
C LEU A 633 -22.31 17.41 -35.64
N ARG A 634 -22.06 16.19 -35.17
CA ARG A 634 -21.85 15.92 -33.75
C ARG A 634 -20.52 16.51 -33.28
N LYS A 635 -19.46 16.48 -34.08
CA LYS A 635 -18.23 17.19 -33.72
C LYS A 635 -18.45 18.71 -33.65
N ALA A 636 -19.14 19.29 -34.63
CA ALA A 636 -19.40 20.74 -34.69
C ALA A 636 -20.31 21.24 -33.55
N ALA A 637 -21.43 20.56 -33.28
CA ALA A 637 -22.40 20.94 -32.25
C ALA A 637 -21.82 20.91 -30.83
N TRP A 638 -20.75 20.14 -30.61
CA TRP A 638 -20.09 20.00 -29.31
C TRP A 638 -18.90 20.96 -29.11
N VAL A 639 -18.48 21.71 -30.14
CA VAL A 639 -17.40 22.71 -30.04
C VAL A 639 -17.73 23.82 -29.04
N PRO A 640 -18.89 24.50 -29.09
CA PRO A 640 -19.19 25.62 -28.18
C PRO A 640 -19.22 25.18 -26.71
N ILE A 641 -19.71 23.96 -26.48
CA ILE A 641 -19.81 23.33 -25.16
C ILE A 641 -18.40 23.05 -24.61
N ARG A 642 -17.52 22.46 -25.42
CA ARG A 642 -16.12 22.22 -25.03
C ARG A 642 -15.39 23.53 -24.73
N THR A 643 -15.64 24.59 -25.51
CA THR A 643 -15.07 25.92 -25.28
C THR A 643 -15.57 26.53 -23.98
N ALA A 644 -16.87 26.51 -23.71
CA ALA A 644 -17.45 27.00 -22.45
C ALA A 644 -16.92 26.23 -21.22
N TYR A 645 -16.75 24.90 -21.33
CA TYR A 645 -16.15 24.10 -20.25
C TYR A 645 -14.66 24.36 -20.07
N ALA A 646 -13.90 24.63 -21.13
CA ALA A 646 -12.50 25.02 -21.04
C ALA A 646 -12.33 26.36 -20.30
N VAL A 647 -13.26 27.31 -20.52
CA VAL A 647 -13.30 28.59 -19.81
C VAL A 647 -13.62 28.38 -18.32
N LEU A 648 -14.64 27.59 -17.98
CA LEU A 648 -14.97 27.26 -16.59
C LEU A 648 -13.84 26.53 -15.86
N LYS A 649 -13.10 25.66 -16.56
CA LYS A 649 -11.93 24.96 -15.99
C LYS A 649 -10.79 25.94 -15.68
N LYS A 650 -10.54 26.93 -16.55
CA LYS A 650 -9.56 28.01 -16.32
C LYS A 650 -9.92 28.93 -15.14
N VAL A 651 -11.20 29.26 -14.99
CA VAL A 651 -11.69 30.07 -13.85
C VAL A 651 -11.46 29.34 -12.53
N ARG A 652 -11.65 28.01 -12.50
CA ARG A 652 -11.45 27.19 -11.30
C ARG A 652 -9.97 27.00 -10.92
N SER A 653 -9.07 26.92 -11.89
CA SER A 653 -7.62 26.88 -11.62
C SER A 653 -7.04 28.22 -11.14
N GLY A 654 -7.76 29.33 -11.34
CA GLY A 654 -7.37 30.65 -10.82
C GLY A 654 -7.80 30.91 -9.37
N LEU A 655 -8.73 30.10 -8.84
CA LEU A 655 -9.27 30.22 -7.47
C LEU A 655 -8.56 29.31 -6.44
N HIS A 656 -7.55 28.55 -6.88
CA HIS A 656 -6.71 27.69 -6.03
C HIS A 656 -5.22 28.04 -6.17
N ARG A 657 -4.91 29.31 -6.42
CA ARG A 657 -3.56 29.85 -6.19
C ARG A 657 -3.48 30.45 -4.80
#